data_AF-I3IVN5-F1
#
_entry.id   AF-I3IVN5-F1
#
_cell.length_a   1.000
_cell.length_b   1.000
_cell.length_c   1.000
_cell.angle_alpha   90.00
_cell.angle_beta   90.00
_cell.angle_gamma   90.00
#
_symmetry.space_group_name_H-M   'P 1'
#
loop_
_entity.id
_entity.type
_entity.pdbx_description
1 polymer ?
#
loop_
_entity_poly.entity_id
_entity_poly.type
_entity_poly.pdbx_seq_one_letter_code
_entity_poly.pdbx_strand_id
1 'polypeptide(L)'
;MPYLGGEETVRELRRALSNPNVQSDPLRYRNTILKVIRTMSQGVDVSGLFSEMVKACATVDVVQKKLVYVFLCSYATLNPELSLLVINSLRKDCQDPNPMVRSLALRNMTNLRLPSLVEYVEQPLTAGLRDRAACVRRVAVLGWAKLHNLQPSSEIDAVVVNELYSLLRDPDPVVMVNCLRALEEILKEEGGVAINKPITHHLLNRLCDIWGQCEVLRVLQRYRPQSEDELFDILSLLDSFLVSPHPPVMAATLSLFLSVSSSLPAVSLAALERVSGPLLAACGSGSREMRFAAVCHIQLLLRSVPGLLGVHYKRFFCGYAEPAYIKERKMQVLVELVNDENVAMILDELKGYCTDVNTDTAQAAISAIGRIGRSYSDRCLQILTGLLGLKQDHITSAVVQTMRDLVWVCPQCSDTVCLALEGCEETLQDIQGRQALLWLLGVYGERISSAPYTLEVLIDGVRSEASLGIKMELLTATMRLFLCRPAETQDMLGRLLHYCIEETTDMCMRDQALLYYRLLHCGIEETRKVLQGRRSDPSLGVLIGRPTKPVSQWARCFNTLEPLSQGAVEAESASRGSPEHMTYNPKPNADLSDTLSCSHIQEIHSGDIFKPENLLIQIFSVQIFPSVEFPVSPLA
;
A
#
# COMPACT_ATOMS: atom_id res chain seq x y z
N MET A 1 -7.92 28.54 27.65
CA MET A 1 -9.32 28.79 28.07
C MET A 1 -10.22 28.96 26.84
N PRO A 2 -10.67 27.89 26.16
CA PRO A 2 -11.56 28.03 24.98
C PRO A 2 -13.07 27.91 25.30
N TYR A 3 -13.45 27.37 26.45
CA TYR A 3 -14.83 26.88 26.68
C TYR A 3 -15.86 27.96 27.05
N LEU A 4 -15.47 29.06 27.68
CA LEU A 4 -16.42 30.06 28.22
C LEU A 4 -17.19 30.84 27.14
N GLY A 5 -16.62 31.03 25.95
CA GLY A 5 -17.30 31.73 24.84
C GLY A 5 -18.40 30.91 24.15
N GLY A 6 -18.38 29.57 24.30
CA GLY A 6 -19.36 28.69 23.67
C GLY A 6 -20.75 28.82 24.29
N GLU A 7 -20.86 28.78 25.62
CA GLU A 7 -22.15 28.81 26.30
C GLU A 7 -22.90 30.14 26.17
N GLU A 8 -22.17 31.26 26.10
CA GLU A 8 -22.78 32.58 25.88
C GLU A 8 -23.30 32.71 24.45
N THR A 9 -22.49 32.36 23.45
CA THR A 9 -22.91 32.40 22.04
C THR A 9 -24.08 31.44 21.75
N VAL A 10 -24.13 30.26 22.36
CA VAL A 10 -25.29 29.36 22.29
C VAL A 10 -26.55 30.00 22.91
N ARG A 11 -26.43 30.67 24.07
CA ARG A 11 -27.57 31.39 24.69
C ARG A 11 -28.05 32.56 23.83
N GLU A 12 -27.16 33.31 23.20
CA GLU A 12 -27.50 34.37 22.25
C GLU A 12 -28.22 33.82 21.01
N LEU A 13 -27.69 32.74 20.42
CA LEU A 13 -28.31 32.08 19.27
C LEU A 13 -29.69 31.53 19.63
N ARG A 14 -29.89 30.95 20.82
CA ARG A 14 -31.22 30.51 21.31
C ARG A 14 -32.21 31.66 21.38
N ARG A 15 -31.79 32.81 21.93
CA ARG A 15 -32.60 34.04 21.98
C ARG A 15 -32.94 34.55 20.58
N ALA A 16 -31.98 34.54 19.65
CA ALA A 16 -32.19 34.98 18.27
C ALA A 16 -33.15 34.06 17.49
N LEU A 17 -33.00 32.73 17.62
CA LEU A 17 -33.91 31.74 17.01
C LEU A 17 -35.34 31.81 17.59
N SER A 18 -35.48 32.21 18.85
CA SER A 18 -36.77 32.33 19.53
C SER A 18 -37.45 33.70 19.35
N ASN A 19 -36.79 34.67 18.70
CA ASN A 19 -37.30 36.04 18.59
C ASN A 19 -38.32 36.15 17.43
N PRO A 20 -39.58 36.54 17.69
CA PRO A 20 -40.61 36.63 16.64
C PRO A 20 -40.27 37.66 15.56
N ASN A 21 -39.54 38.72 15.89
CA ASN A 21 -39.09 39.73 14.91
C ASN A 21 -37.97 39.24 13.98
N VAL A 22 -37.34 38.11 14.33
CA VAL A 22 -36.35 37.42 13.49
C VAL A 22 -37.02 36.30 12.69
N GLN A 23 -38.03 35.62 13.26
CA GLN A 23 -38.83 34.61 12.59
C GLN A 23 -39.74 35.18 11.48
N SER A 24 -40.21 36.43 11.61
CA SER A 24 -41.10 37.08 10.64
C SER A 24 -40.42 37.47 9.32
N ASP A 25 -39.08 37.60 9.31
CA ASP A 25 -38.27 37.86 8.11
C ASP A 25 -37.50 36.57 7.75
N PRO A 26 -37.90 35.86 6.67
CA PRO A 26 -37.26 34.60 6.27
C PRO A 26 -35.74 34.72 6.03
N LEU A 27 -35.26 35.87 5.55
CA LEU A 27 -33.84 36.08 5.29
C LEU A 27 -33.06 36.27 6.58
N ARG A 28 -33.61 37.02 7.56
CA ARG A 28 -32.99 37.14 8.91
C ARG A 28 -33.00 35.82 9.66
N TYR A 29 -34.09 35.05 9.56
CA TYR A 29 -34.19 33.74 10.19
C TYR A 29 -33.16 32.76 9.60
N ARG A 30 -33.10 32.65 8.27
CA ARG A 30 -32.09 31.85 7.57
C ARG A 30 -30.66 32.27 7.90
N ASN A 31 -30.37 33.57 7.98
CA ASN A 31 -29.06 34.07 8.37
C ASN A 31 -28.71 33.73 9.84
N THR A 32 -29.70 33.64 10.73
CA THR A 32 -29.51 33.21 12.12
C THR A 32 -29.20 31.72 12.18
N ILE A 33 -29.91 30.89 11.43
CA ILE A 33 -29.62 29.46 11.29
C ILE A 33 -28.23 29.23 10.67
N LEU A 34 -27.83 30.02 9.67
CA LEU A 34 -26.48 29.94 9.10
C LEU A 34 -25.38 30.26 10.13
N LYS A 35 -25.63 31.16 11.10
CA LYS A 35 -24.71 31.39 12.22
C LYS A 35 -24.60 30.14 13.11
N VAL A 36 -25.70 29.45 13.40
CA VAL A 36 -25.67 28.16 14.14
C VAL A 36 -24.80 27.13 13.43
N ILE A 37 -24.96 26.95 12.12
CA ILE A 37 -24.14 26.02 11.33
C ILE A 37 -22.66 26.45 11.34
N ARG A 38 -22.37 27.75 11.24
CA ARG A 38 -20.98 28.26 11.35
C ARG A 38 -20.37 27.95 12.72
N THR A 39 -21.10 28.17 13.81
CA THR A 39 -20.66 27.87 15.18
C THR A 39 -20.45 26.37 15.39
N MET A 40 -21.32 25.52 14.83
CA MET A 40 -21.14 24.07 14.76
C MET A 40 -19.85 23.68 14.00
N SER A 41 -19.61 24.29 12.83
CA SER A 41 -18.39 24.06 12.03
C SER A 41 -17.10 24.54 12.70
N GLN A 42 -17.21 25.43 13.71
CA GLN A 42 -16.09 25.85 14.56
C GLN A 42 -15.82 24.89 15.73
N GLY A 43 -16.60 23.81 15.86
CA GLY A 43 -16.45 22.81 16.93
C GLY A 43 -17.08 23.21 18.27
N VAL A 44 -17.90 24.26 18.31
CA VAL A 44 -18.66 24.64 19.51
C VAL A 44 -19.90 23.77 19.60
N ASP A 45 -20.18 23.20 20.79
CA ASP A 45 -21.39 22.40 20.96
C ASP A 45 -22.65 23.29 20.94
N VAL A 46 -23.45 23.11 19.89
CA VAL A 46 -24.75 23.77 19.69
C VAL A 46 -25.92 22.81 19.93
N SER A 47 -25.69 21.63 20.53
CA SER A 47 -26.71 20.62 20.86
C SER A 47 -27.94 21.21 21.55
N GLY A 48 -27.75 22.15 22.47
CA GLY A 48 -28.81 22.85 23.19
C GLY A 48 -29.80 23.63 22.31
N LEU A 49 -29.53 23.84 21.02
CA LEU A 49 -30.44 24.50 20.08
C LEU A 49 -31.39 23.52 19.36
N PHE A 50 -31.38 22.23 19.74
CA PHE A 50 -32.14 21.19 19.04
C PHE A 50 -33.64 21.51 18.94
N SER A 51 -34.28 21.96 20.03
CA SER A 51 -35.73 22.21 20.04
C SER A 51 -36.14 23.36 19.08
N GLU A 52 -35.29 24.36 18.96
CA GLU A 52 -35.44 25.52 18.09
C GLU A 52 -35.20 25.13 16.63
N MET A 53 -34.22 24.26 16.38
CA MET A 53 -33.93 23.72 15.04
C MET A 53 -35.01 22.75 14.56
N VAL A 54 -35.63 21.95 15.44
CA VAL A 54 -36.82 21.14 15.12
C VAL A 54 -37.99 22.04 14.68
N LYS A 55 -38.22 23.18 15.34
CA LYS A 55 -39.24 24.16 14.91
C LYS A 55 -38.89 24.79 13.55
N ALA A 56 -37.61 25.12 13.33
CA ALA A 56 -37.11 25.69 12.08
C ALA A 56 -37.22 24.74 10.86
N CYS A 57 -37.47 23.44 11.08
CA CYS A 57 -37.65 22.41 10.05
C CYS A 57 -38.90 22.64 9.20
N ALA A 58 -39.99 23.14 9.81
CA ALA A 58 -41.30 23.31 9.19
C ALA A 58 -41.41 24.60 8.33
N THR A 59 -40.50 24.75 7.37
CA THR A 59 -40.41 25.88 6.42
C THR A 59 -40.67 25.44 4.97
N VAL A 60 -40.91 26.39 4.07
CA VAL A 60 -40.93 26.19 2.61
C VAL A 60 -39.59 26.51 1.94
N ASP A 61 -38.68 27.24 2.60
CA ASP A 61 -37.37 27.55 2.02
C ASP A 61 -36.46 26.31 2.00
N VAL A 62 -36.11 25.86 0.80
CA VAL A 62 -35.21 24.72 0.57
C VAL A 62 -33.81 24.99 1.13
N VAL A 63 -33.33 26.23 1.16
CA VAL A 63 -32.02 26.58 1.72
C VAL A 63 -32.04 26.44 3.24
N GLN A 64 -33.05 26.99 3.90
CA GLN A 64 -33.27 26.77 5.33
C GLN A 64 -33.45 25.28 5.68
N LYS A 65 -34.26 24.51 4.93
CA LYS A 65 -34.38 23.05 5.14
C LYS A 65 -33.02 22.35 5.09
N LYS A 66 -32.17 22.65 4.09
CA LYS A 66 -30.81 22.07 3.99
C LYS A 66 -29.96 22.36 5.22
N LEU A 67 -29.93 23.61 5.68
CA LEU A 67 -29.16 24.00 6.87
C LEU A 67 -29.69 23.29 8.13
N VAL A 68 -31.01 23.27 8.32
CA VAL A 68 -31.65 22.63 9.48
C VAL A 68 -31.43 21.12 9.47
N TYR A 69 -31.59 20.43 8.33
CA TYR A 69 -31.37 18.99 8.26
C TYR A 69 -29.93 18.58 8.53
N VAL A 70 -28.93 19.38 8.10
CA VAL A 70 -27.51 19.13 8.42
C VAL A 70 -27.31 19.13 9.94
N PHE A 71 -27.81 20.16 10.63
CA PHE A 71 -27.77 20.22 12.09
C PHE A 71 -28.50 19.02 12.73
N LEU A 72 -29.73 18.72 12.29
CA LEU A 72 -30.54 17.67 12.88
C LEU A 72 -29.87 16.30 12.72
N CYS A 73 -29.30 15.98 11.55
CA CYS A 73 -28.56 14.72 11.36
C CYS A 73 -27.30 14.61 12.23
N SER A 74 -26.62 15.74 12.52
CA SER A 74 -25.45 15.76 13.41
C SER A 74 -25.81 15.51 14.89
N TYR A 75 -27.00 15.93 15.34
CA TYR A 75 -27.39 15.91 16.75
C TYR A 75 -28.54 14.93 17.10
N ALA A 76 -29.10 14.22 16.12
CA ALA A 76 -30.25 13.33 16.30
C ALA A 76 -29.99 12.18 17.30
N THR A 77 -28.81 11.56 17.23
CA THR A 77 -28.40 10.47 18.13
C THR A 77 -28.27 10.91 19.58
N LEU A 78 -28.01 12.19 19.83
CA LEU A 78 -27.95 12.79 21.18
C LEU A 78 -29.33 13.18 21.71
N ASN A 79 -30.34 13.30 20.85
CA ASN A 79 -31.70 13.73 21.20
C ASN A 79 -32.77 12.83 20.51
N PRO A 80 -32.81 11.51 20.80
CA PRO A 80 -33.67 10.57 20.07
C PRO A 80 -35.17 10.89 20.23
N GLU A 81 -35.63 11.29 21.42
CA GLU A 81 -37.04 11.62 21.67
C GLU A 81 -37.52 12.83 20.86
N LEU A 82 -36.74 13.92 20.84
CA LEU A 82 -37.07 15.10 20.04
C LEU A 82 -36.92 14.84 18.53
N SER A 83 -36.07 13.88 18.13
CA SER A 83 -35.89 13.48 16.73
C SER A 83 -37.14 12.80 16.15
N LEU A 84 -37.97 12.14 16.97
CA LEU A 84 -39.26 11.59 16.53
C LEU A 84 -40.18 12.69 15.97
N LEU A 85 -40.13 13.92 16.52
CA LEU A 85 -40.94 15.04 16.03
C LEU A 85 -40.55 15.46 14.60
N VAL A 86 -39.27 15.31 14.24
CA VAL A 86 -38.73 15.64 12.91
C VAL A 86 -39.31 14.72 11.84
N ILE A 87 -39.64 13.46 12.18
CA ILE A 87 -40.05 12.48 11.18
C ILE A 87 -41.38 12.84 10.50
N ASN A 88 -42.28 13.49 11.22
CA ASN A 88 -43.56 13.93 10.66
C ASN A 88 -43.37 15.06 9.65
N SER A 89 -42.45 16.00 9.92
CA SER A 89 -42.05 17.04 8.95
C SER A 89 -41.37 16.41 7.73
N LEU A 90 -40.44 15.48 7.93
CA LEU A 90 -39.75 14.80 6.84
C LEU A 90 -40.68 13.93 5.98
N ARG A 91 -41.64 13.19 6.57
CA ARG A 91 -42.65 12.43 5.82
C ARG A 91 -43.54 13.33 4.97
N LYS A 92 -43.91 14.52 5.48
CA LYS A 92 -44.63 15.54 4.71
C LYS A 92 -43.77 16.07 3.55
N ASP A 93 -42.50 16.36 3.80
CA ASP A 93 -41.56 16.85 2.78
C ASP A 93 -41.24 15.78 1.72
N CYS A 94 -41.31 14.49 2.05
CA CYS A 94 -41.27 13.37 1.10
C CYS A 94 -42.48 13.30 0.15
N GLN A 95 -43.54 14.08 0.39
CA GLN A 95 -44.73 14.18 -0.47
C GLN A 95 -44.82 15.53 -1.21
N ASP A 96 -43.81 16.40 -1.05
CA ASP A 96 -43.77 17.73 -1.68
C ASP A 96 -43.81 17.65 -3.23
N PRO A 97 -44.48 18.56 -3.94
CA PRO A 97 -44.48 18.57 -5.41
C PRO A 97 -43.06 18.68 -6.02
N ASN A 98 -42.13 19.37 -5.35
CA ASN A 98 -40.77 19.56 -5.81
C ASN A 98 -39.90 18.31 -5.54
N PRO A 99 -39.37 17.61 -6.58
CA PRO A 99 -38.54 16.42 -6.38
C PRO A 99 -37.22 16.71 -5.66
N MET A 100 -36.73 17.97 -5.66
CA MET A 100 -35.57 18.36 -4.85
C MET A 100 -35.89 18.38 -3.34
N VAL A 101 -37.13 18.70 -2.95
CA VAL A 101 -37.56 18.64 -1.55
C VAL A 101 -37.79 17.19 -1.14
N ARG A 102 -38.47 16.38 -1.96
CA ARG A 102 -38.67 14.93 -1.71
C ARG A 102 -37.35 14.18 -1.53
N SER A 103 -36.42 14.34 -2.48
CA SER A 103 -35.10 13.69 -2.42
C SER A 103 -34.24 14.20 -1.26
N LEU A 104 -34.33 15.48 -0.91
CA LEU A 104 -33.65 16.02 0.26
C LEU A 104 -34.21 15.43 1.56
N ALA A 105 -35.54 15.39 1.72
CA ALA A 105 -36.19 14.83 2.90
C ALA A 105 -35.84 13.35 3.08
N LEU A 106 -36.01 12.54 2.02
CA LEU A 106 -35.72 11.10 2.04
C LEU A 106 -34.24 10.79 2.34
N ARG A 107 -33.31 11.62 1.82
CA ARG A 107 -31.88 11.51 2.14
C ARG A 107 -31.61 11.76 3.62
N ASN A 108 -32.32 12.72 4.23
CA ASN A 108 -32.08 13.09 5.62
C ASN A 108 -32.79 12.17 6.61
N MET A 109 -33.97 11.61 6.27
CA MET A 109 -34.61 10.52 7.02
C MET A 109 -33.63 9.35 7.25
N THR A 110 -32.95 8.90 6.20
CA THR A 110 -31.94 7.82 6.28
C THR A 110 -30.61 8.24 6.90
N ASN A 111 -30.38 9.55 7.10
CA ASN A 111 -29.18 10.07 7.76
C ASN A 111 -29.37 10.31 9.27
N LEU A 112 -30.60 10.25 9.81
CA LEU A 112 -30.84 10.39 11.26
C LEU A 112 -30.22 9.24 12.07
N ARG A 113 -30.04 8.05 11.46
CA ARG A 113 -29.37 6.86 12.04
C ARG A 113 -29.93 6.42 13.41
N LEU A 114 -31.24 6.54 13.59
CA LEU A 114 -31.94 6.11 14.81
C LEU A 114 -32.70 4.80 14.52
N PRO A 115 -32.37 3.67 15.18
CA PRO A 115 -33.04 2.38 14.93
C PRO A 115 -34.56 2.42 15.17
N SER A 116 -35.03 3.23 16.12
CA SER A 116 -36.46 3.43 16.41
C SER A 116 -37.24 4.11 15.29
N LEU A 117 -36.58 4.59 14.22
CA LEU A 117 -37.22 5.28 13.10
C LEU A 117 -37.41 4.38 11.87
N VAL A 118 -36.87 3.16 11.85
CA VAL A 118 -36.79 2.30 10.66
C VAL A 118 -38.16 2.07 10.01
N GLU A 119 -39.15 1.58 10.76
CA GLU A 119 -40.54 1.35 10.30
C GLU A 119 -41.19 2.59 9.65
N TYR A 120 -40.83 3.79 10.12
CA TYR A 120 -41.37 5.06 9.61
C TYR A 120 -40.68 5.54 8.32
N VAL A 121 -39.52 4.97 8.00
CA VAL A 121 -38.66 5.34 6.85
C VAL A 121 -38.89 4.39 5.67
N GLU A 122 -39.20 3.12 5.92
CA GLU A 122 -39.48 2.10 4.89
C GLU A 122 -40.56 2.51 3.90
N GLN A 123 -41.75 2.89 4.39
CA GLN A 123 -42.86 3.28 3.50
C GLN A 123 -42.49 4.46 2.56
N PRO A 124 -41.90 5.58 3.05
CA PRO A 124 -41.32 6.62 2.18
C PRO A 124 -40.24 6.13 1.22
N LEU A 125 -39.38 5.18 1.61
CA LEU A 125 -38.37 4.61 0.73
C LEU A 125 -38.99 3.77 -0.40
N THR A 126 -39.93 2.87 -0.11
CA THR A 126 -40.67 2.09 -1.11
C THR A 126 -41.42 2.98 -2.09
N ALA A 127 -42.05 4.05 -1.59
CA ALA A 127 -42.69 5.05 -2.45
C ALA A 127 -41.65 5.79 -3.32
N GLY A 128 -40.48 6.12 -2.76
CA GLY A 128 -39.38 6.78 -3.46
C GLY A 128 -38.74 5.96 -4.57
N LEU A 129 -38.74 4.62 -4.49
CA LEU A 129 -38.29 3.73 -5.57
C LEU A 129 -39.13 3.90 -6.85
N ARG A 130 -40.42 4.23 -6.70
CA ARG A 130 -41.39 4.40 -7.81
C ARG A 130 -41.62 5.87 -8.19
N ASP A 131 -40.80 6.80 -7.70
CA ASP A 131 -40.94 8.23 -8.02
C ASP A 131 -40.65 8.51 -9.51
N ARG A 132 -41.37 9.47 -10.10
CA ARG A 132 -41.16 9.92 -11.49
C ARG A 132 -39.77 10.51 -11.71
N ALA A 133 -39.20 11.19 -10.70
CA ALA A 133 -37.91 11.87 -10.79
C ALA A 133 -36.74 10.96 -10.36
N ALA A 134 -35.78 10.77 -11.27
CA ALA A 134 -34.58 9.95 -11.03
C ALA A 134 -33.77 10.39 -9.79
N CYS A 135 -33.76 11.69 -9.46
CA CYS A 135 -33.07 12.18 -8.26
C CYS A 135 -33.68 11.67 -6.94
N VAL A 136 -34.98 11.35 -6.91
CA VAL A 136 -35.64 10.73 -5.75
C VAL A 136 -35.37 9.23 -5.74
N ARG A 137 -35.53 8.53 -6.88
CA ARG A 137 -35.22 7.09 -7.00
C ARG A 137 -33.79 6.77 -6.57
N ARG A 138 -32.80 7.56 -7.03
CA ARG A 138 -31.39 7.47 -6.61
C ARG A 138 -31.20 7.53 -5.10
N VAL A 139 -31.94 8.41 -4.41
CA VAL A 139 -31.86 8.56 -2.96
C VAL A 139 -32.58 7.42 -2.24
N ALA A 140 -33.72 6.96 -2.76
CA ALA A 140 -34.47 5.84 -2.20
C ALA A 140 -33.66 4.53 -2.23
N VAL A 141 -33.04 4.25 -3.38
CA VAL A 141 -32.14 3.10 -3.60
C VAL A 141 -30.97 3.11 -2.61
N LEU A 142 -30.23 4.22 -2.51
CA LEU A 142 -29.15 4.35 -1.51
C LEU A 142 -29.67 4.39 -0.07
N GLY A 143 -30.94 4.73 0.13
CA GLY A 143 -31.61 4.74 1.42
C GLY A 143 -31.81 3.33 1.97
N TRP A 144 -32.20 2.38 1.13
CA TRP A 144 -32.30 0.96 1.50
C TRP A 144 -30.97 0.37 1.95
N ALA A 145 -29.88 0.64 1.21
CA ALA A 145 -28.54 0.19 1.62
C ALA A 145 -28.10 0.77 2.98
N LYS A 146 -28.46 2.02 3.29
CA LYS A 146 -28.20 2.61 4.62
C LYS A 146 -29.07 2.00 5.72
N LEU A 147 -30.31 1.63 5.39
CA LEU A 147 -31.26 1.04 6.34
C LEU A 147 -30.76 -0.35 6.75
N HIS A 148 -30.37 -1.17 5.76
CA HIS A 148 -29.68 -2.44 5.96
C HIS A 148 -28.45 -2.28 6.88
N ASN A 149 -27.57 -1.33 6.58
CA ASN A 149 -26.37 -1.10 7.39
C ASN A 149 -26.64 -0.54 8.80
N LEU A 150 -27.87 -0.07 9.09
CA LEU A 150 -28.28 0.34 10.43
C LEU A 150 -28.80 -0.85 11.27
N GLN A 151 -29.43 -1.83 10.62
CA GLN A 151 -29.91 -3.07 11.25
C GLN A 151 -29.65 -4.29 10.34
N PRO A 152 -28.40 -4.81 10.28
CA PRO A 152 -28.04 -5.92 9.40
C PRO A 152 -28.78 -7.24 9.72
N SER A 153 -29.32 -7.37 10.93
CA SER A 153 -30.11 -8.54 11.35
C SER A 153 -31.57 -8.50 10.92
N SER A 154 -32.02 -7.45 10.23
CA SER A 154 -33.38 -7.35 9.71
C SER A 154 -33.40 -7.80 8.25
N GLU A 155 -34.09 -8.91 7.97
CA GLU A 155 -34.36 -9.32 6.59
C GLU A 155 -35.15 -8.22 5.86
N ILE A 156 -34.75 -7.90 4.62
CA ILE A 156 -35.46 -6.96 3.77
C ILE A 156 -36.50 -7.74 2.96
N ASP A 157 -37.74 -7.26 2.97
CA ASP A 157 -38.85 -7.80 2.17
C ASP A 157 -38.41 -8.14 0.74
N ALA A 158 -38.62 -9.38 0.31
CA ALA A 158 -38.30 -9.84 -1.03
C ALA A 158 -38.99 -8.99 -2.13
N VAL A 159 -40.11 -8.33 -1.82
CA VAL A 159 -40.78 -7.38 -2.71
C VAL A 159 -39.88 -6.16 -3.01
N VAL A 160 -39.19 -5.62 -2.01
CA VAL A 160 -38.26 -4.49 -2.16
C VAL A 160 -37.03 -4.92 -2.96
N VAL A 161 -36.48 -6.11 -2.69
CA VAL A 161 -35.36 -6.67 -3.46
C VAL A 161 -35.73 -6.84 -4.93
N ASN A 162 -36.92 -7.36 -5.23
CA ASN A 162 -37.42 -7.46 -6.61
C ASN A 162 -37.61 -6.09 -7.28
N GLU A 163 -38.08 -5.07 -6.56
CA GLU A 163 -38.21 -3.71 -7.07
C GLU A 163 -36.82 -3.12 -7.41
N LEU A 164 -35.81 -3.34 -6.55
CA LEU A 164 -34.43 -2.95 -6.81
C LEU A 164 -33.86 -3.68 -8.04
N TYR A 165 -34.08 -4.99 -8.20
CA TYR A 165 -33.71 -5.71 -9.42
C TYR A 165 -34.38 -5.13 -10.68
N SER A 166 -35.59 -4.59 -10.58
CA SER A 166 -36.25 -3.90 -11.70
C SER A 166 -35.56 -2.57 -12.08
N LEU A 167 -35.03 -1.84 -11.08
CA LEU A 167 -34.31 -0.58 -11.25
C LEU A 167 -32.89 -0.74 -11.82
N LEU A 168 -32.37 -1.97 -11.96
CA LEU A 168 -31.19 -2.23 -12.80
C LEU A 168 -31.42 -1.92 -14.28
N ARG A 169 -32.69 -1.73 -14.71
CA ARG A 169 -33.08 -1.31 -16.06
C ARG A 169 -33.65 0.13 -16.10
N ASP A 170 -33.37 0.95 -15.09
CA ASP A 170 -33.83 2.35 -15.04
C ASP A 170 -33.29 3.15 -16.24
N PRO A 171 -34.09 4.07 -16.85
CA PRO A 171 -33.60 4.95 -17.91
C PRO A 171 -32.46 5.88 -17.49
N ASP A 172 -32.34 6.21 -16.20
CA ASP A 172 -31.22 6.97 -15.65
C ASP A 172 -30.10 6.02 -15.19
N PRO A 173 -28.90 6.08 -15.79
CA PRO A 173 -27.86 5.11 -15.49
C PRO A 173 -27.22 5.34 -14.11
N VAL A 174 -27.36 6.54 -13.53
CA VAL A 174 -26.89 6.83 -12.16
C VAL A 174 -27.82 6.17 -11.14
N VAL A 175 -29.13 6.07 -11.41
CA VAL A 175 -30.05 5.23 -10.60
C VAL A 175 -29.64 3.77 -10.70
N MET A 176 -29.42 3.24 -11.91
CA MET A 176 -29.00 1.85 -12.16
C MET A 176 -27.70 1.49 -11.41
N VAL A 177 -26.66 2.33 -11.49
CA VAL A 177 -25.38 2.11 -10.79
C VAL A 177 -25.54 2.14 -9.27
N ASN A 178 -26.31 3.10 -8.74
CA ASN A 178 -26.57 3.16 -7.31
C ASN A 178 -27.41 1.95 -6.86
N CYS A 179 -28.23 1.37 -7.74
CA CYS A 179 -29.01 0.18 -7.47
C CYS A 179 -28.17 -1.08 -7.46
N LEU A 180 -27.23 -1.20 -8.39
CA LEU A 180 -26.19 -2.23 -8.36
C LEU A 180 -25.43 -2.16 -7.03
N ARG A 181 -24.95 -0.97 -6.64
CA ARG A 181 -24.21 -0.77 -5.39
C ARG A 181 -25.05 -1.01 -4.13
N ALA A 182 -26.36 -0.76 -4.18
CA ALA A 182 -27.26 -1.02 -3.06
C ALA A 182 -27.53 -2.53 -2.90
N LEU A 183 -27.84 -3.23 -4.00
CA LEU A 183 -28.03 -4.68 -3.98
C LEU A 183 -26.76 -5.43 -3.59
N GLU A 184 -25.58 -4.95 -3.96
CA GLU A 184 -24.29 -5.54 -3.55
C GLU A 184 -24.06 -5.50 -2.04
N GLU A 185 -24.48 -4.43 -1.35
CA GLU A 185 -24.33 -4.33 0.10
C GLU A 185 -25.45 -5.09 0.84
N ILE A 186 -26.67 -5.11 0.28
CA ILE A 186 -27.81 -5.85 0.85
C ILE A 186 -27.60 -7.37 0.72
N LEU A 187 -27.27 -7.87 -0.47
CA LEU A 187 -27.12 -9.30 -0.76
C LEU A 187 -25.71 -9.83 -0.44
N LYS A 188 -24.95 -9.09 0.38
CA LYS A 188 -23.54 -9.37 0.66
C LYS A 188 -23.30 -10.74 1.29
N GLU A 189 -24.21 -11.19 2.15
CA GLU A 189 -24.16 -12.52 2.78
C GLU A 189 -24.50 -13.64 1.77
N GLU A 190 -25.33 -13.36 0.77
CA GLU A 190 -25.67 -14.28 -0.33
C GLU A 190 -24.59 -14.33 -1.44
N GLY A 191 -23.55 -13.50 -1.35
CA GLY A 191 -22.47 -13.38 -2.35
C GLY A 191 -22.62 -12.21 -3.34
N GLY A 192 -23.64 -11.36 -3.16
CA GLY A 192 -23.93 -10.15 -3.94
C GLY A 192 -24.98 -10.35 -5.04
N VAL A 193 -25.00 -9.44 -6.02
CA VAL A 193 -25.98 -9.44 -7.11
C VAL A 193 -25.82 -10.68 -8.00
N ALA A 194 -26.93 -11.34 -8.30
CA ALA A 194 -26.99 -12.36 -9.35
C ALA A 194 -26.85 -11.71 -10.74
N ILE A 195 -25.70 -11.91 -11.39
CA ILE A 195 -25.39 -11.34 -12.71
C ILE A 195 -25.71 -12.36 -13.81
N ASN A 196 -26.63 -12.00 -14.69
CA ASN A 196 -27.06 -12.82 -15.83
C ASN A 196 -26.58 -12.17 -17.14
N LYS A 197 -26.32 -12.95 -18.21
CA LYS A 197 -25.99 -12.44 -19.56
C LYS A 197 -26.73 -11.16 -19.99
N PRO A 198 -28.08 -11.08 -19.94
CA PRO A 198 -28.80 -9.86 -20.34
C PRO A 198 -28.54 -8.66 -19.42
N ILE A 199 -28.22 -8.88 -18.14
CA ILE A 199 -27.80 -7.84 -17.20
C ILE A 199 -26.40 -7.38 -17.57
N THR A 200 -25.44 -8.29 -17.79
CA THR A 200 -24.07 -7.98 -18.24
C THR A 200 -24.06 -7.08 -19.48
N HIS A 201 -24.74 -7.48 -20.56
CA HIS A 201 -24.82 -6.65 -21.77
C HIS A 201 -25.57 -5.33 -21.53
N HIS A 202 -26.60 -5.29 -20.68
CA HIS A 202 -27.29 -4.03 -20.37
C HIS A 202 -26.38 -3.04 -19.64
N LEU A 203 -25.68 -3.51 -18.59
CA LEU A 203 -24.76 -2.70 -17.79
C LEU A 203 -23.61 -2.15 -18.64
N LEU A 204 -22.97 -2.99 -19.46
CA LEU A 204 -21.88 -2.57 -20.36
C LEU A 204 -22.33 -1.54 -21.41
N ASN A 205 -23.56 -1.64 -21.93
CA ASN A 205 -24.10 -0.68 -22.89
C ASN A 205 -24.66 0.61 -22.24
N ARG A 206 -24.74 0.68 -20.90
CA ARG A 206 -25.31 1.82 -20.15
C ARG A 206 -24.35 2.42 -19.12
N LEU A 207 -23.05 2.23 -19.35
CA LEU A 207 -21.96 2.82 -18.60
C LEU A 207 -22.06 4.37 -18.57
N CYS A 208 -21.99 4.96 -17.36
CA CYS A 208 -22.24 6.38 -17.12
C CYS A 208 -20.98 7.16 -16.70
N ASP A 209 -20.99 7.74 -15.50
CA ASP A 209 -19.88 8.50 -14.95
C ASP A 209 -18.68 7.60 -14.60
N ILE A 210 -17.51 8.22 -14.43
CA ILE A 210 -16.22 7.55 -14.15
C ILE A 210 -16.33 6.57 -12.96
N TRP A 211 -17.09 6.91 -11.92
CA TRP A 211 -17.24 6.08 -10.73
C TRP A 211 -18.21 4.92 -10.99
N GLY A 212 -19.34 5.17 -11.65
CA GLY A 212 -20.27 4.13 -12.06
C GLY A 212 -19.67 3.12 -13.03
N GLN A 213 -18.81 3.57 -13.94
CA GLN A 213 -18.02 2.68 -14.80
C GLN A 213 -17.13 1.74 -13.98
N CYS A 214 -16.34 2.27 -13.04
CA CYS A 214 -15.51 1.47 -12.16
C CYS A 214 -16.33 0.47 -11.32
N GLU A 215 -17.50 0.85 -10.83
CA GLU A 215 -18.37 0.00 -10.02
C GLU A 215 -18.95 -1.18 -10.82
N VAL A 216 -19.51 -0.89 -12.01
CA VAL A 216 -20.01 -1.92 -12.93
C VAL A 216 -18.88 -2.89 -13.32
N LEU A 217 -17.72 -2.38 -13.72
CA LEU A 217 -16.57 -3.19 -14.10
C LEU A 217 -16.08 -4.08 -12.95
N ARG A 218 -16.12 -3.60 -11.70
CA ARG A 218 -15.77 -4.39 -10.51
C ARG A 218 -16.76 -5.52 -10.27
N VAL A 219 -18.07 -5.23 -10.27
CA VAL A 219 -19.12 -6.22 -10.06
C VAL A 219 -19.07 -7.32 -11.13
N LEU A 220 -18.80 -6.95 -12.39
CA LEU A 220 -18.62 -7.89 -13.51
C LEU A 220 -17.41 -8.82 -13.37
N GLN A 221 -16.44 -8.59 -12.47
CA GLN A 221 -15.31 -9.51 -12.27
C GLN A 221 -15.71 -10.88 -11.71
N ARG A 222 -16.91 -10.99 -11.11
CA ARG A 222 -17.49 -12.29 -10.70
C ARG A 222 -18.20 -13.01 -11.85
N TYR A 223 -18.60 -12.31 -12.91
CA TYR A 223 -19.29 -12.91 -14.04
C TYR A 223 -18.32 -13.77 -14.86
N ARG A 224 -18.76 -14.97 -15.24
CA ARG A 224 -18.01 -15.85 -16.15
C ARG A 224 -18.87 -16.13 -17.39
N PRO A 225 -18.39 -15.82 -18.60
CA PRO A 225 -19.13 -16.12 -19.83
C PRO A 225 -19.24 -17.64 -20.02
N GLN A 226 -20.34 -18.09 -20.63
CA GLN A 226 -20.61 -19.52 -20.82
C GLN A 226 -20.23 -20.02 -22.22
N SER A 227 -20.13 -19.12 -23.22
CA SER A 227 -19.69 -19.41 -24.58
C SER A 227 -18.46 -18.56 -24.95
N GLU A 228 -17.65 -19.07 -25.88
CA GLU A 228 -16.55 -18.30 -26.48
C GLU A 228 -17.07 -17.09 -27.27
N ASP A 229 -18.22 -17.20 -27.94
CA ASP A 229 -18.82 -16.06 -28.65
C ASP A 229 -19.16 -14.91 -27.69
N GLU A 230 -19.73 -15.24 -26.53
CA GLU A 230 -20.06 -14.28 -25.48
C GLU A 230 -18.81 -13.65 -24.86
N LEU A 231 -17.74 -14.44 -24.70
CA LEU A 231 -16.44 -13.96 -24.29
C LEU A 231 -15.92 -12.90 -25.28
N PHE A 232 -15.94 -13.17 -26.59
CA PHE A 232 -15.48 -12.22 -27.60
C PHE A 232 -16.39 -10.99 -27.74
N ASP A 233 -17.71 -11.13 -27.58
CA ASP A 233 -18.65 -9.99 -27.51
C ASP A 233 -18.29 -9.06 -26.34
N ILE A 234 -18.09 -9.61 -25.14
CA ILE A 234 -17.73 -8.84 -23.94
C ILE A 234 -16.36 -8.18 -24.10
N LEU A 235 -15.34 -8.91 -24.56
CA LEU A 235 -14.00 -8.35 -24.77
C LEU A 235 -14.01 -7.21 -25.81
N SER A 236 -14.85 -7.33 -26.86
CA SER A 236 -15.02 -6.29 -27.88
C SER A 236 -15.68 -5.02 -27.33
N LEU A 237 -16.63 -5.15 -26.41
CA LEU A 237 -17.20 -4.00 -25.68
C LEU A 237 -16.16 -3.35 -24.75
N LEU A 238 -15.34 -4.16 -24.06
CA LEU A 238 -14.30 -3.68 -23.14
C LEU A 238 -13.12 -2.98 -23.84
N ASP A 239 -12.79 -3.34 -25.09
CA ASP A 239 -11.63 -2.80 -25.82
C ASP A 239 -11.65 -1.26 -25.92
N SER A 240 -12.83 -0.69 -26.11
CA SER A 240 -13.02 0.77 -26.13
C SER A 240 -12.70 1.47 -24.80
N PHE A 241 -12.79 0.77 -23.66
CA PHE A 241 -12.50 1.29 -22.33
C PHE A 241 -11.04 1.07 -21.89
N LEU A 242 -10.31 0.13 -22.51
CA LEU A 242 -8.88 -0.07 -22.28
C LEU A 242 -8.06 1.18 -22.63
N VAL A 243 -8.44 1.89 -23.69
CA VAL A 243 -7.78 3.13 -24.16
C VAL A 243 -8.41 4.40 -23.54
N SER A 244 -9.20 4.26 -22.47
CA SER A 244 -9.88 5.40 -21.86
C SER A 244 -8.91 6.41 -21.22
N PRO A 245 -9.19 7.72 -21.30
CA PRO A 245 -8.31 8.77 -20.76
C PRO A 245 -8.36 8.87 -19.23
N HIS A 246 -9.20 8.08 -18.57
CA HIS A 246 -9.39 8.08 -17.12
C HIS A 246 -8.73 6.84 -16.51
N PRO A 247 -7.58 6.97 -15.82
CA PRO A 247 -6.83 5.82 -15.33
C PRO A 247 -7.62 4.83 -14.46
N PRO A 248 -8.57 5.24 -13.59
CA PRO A 248 -9.37 4.28 -12.83
C PRO A 248 -10.24 3.36 -13.70
N VAL A 249 -10.80 3.88 -14.80
CA VAL A 249 -11.66 3.12 -15.72
C VAL A 249 -10.81 2.15 -16.53
N MET A 250 -9.72 2.64 -17.14
CA MET A 250 -8.75 1.79 -17.84
C MET A 250 -8.20 0.69 -16.92
N ALA A 251 -7.88 1.00 -15.67
CA ALA A 251 -7.37 0.01 -14.73
C ALA A 251 -8.41 -1.03 -14.33
N ALA A 252 -9.67 -0.62 -14.06
CA ALA A 252 -10.77 -1.54 -13.78
C ALA A 252 -11.11 -2.41 -14.99
N THR A 253 -11.05 -1.83 -16.19
CA THR A 253 -11.26 -2.53 -17.46
C THR A 253 -10.17 -3.57 -17.67
N LEU A 254 -8.89 -3.22 -17.45
CA LEU A 254 -7.79 -4.17 -17.59
C LEU A 254 -7.89 -5.31 -16.55
N SER A 255 -8.20 -5.03 -15.28
CA SER A 255 -8.42 -6.10 -14.28
C SER A 255 -9.54 -7.07 -14.70
N LEU A 256 -10.65 -6.56 -15.24
CA LEU A 256 -11.75 -7.38 -15.77
C LEU A 256 -11.34 -8.15 -17.04
N PHE A 257 -10.66 -7.48 -17.97
CA PHE A 257 -10.20 -8.07 -19.22
C PHE A 257 -9.24 -9.24 -18.94
N LEU A 258 -8.27 -9.05 -18.03
CA LEU A 258 -7.30 -10.09 -17.64
C LEU A 258 -7.93 -11.25 -16.83
N SER A 259 -8.95 -10.99 -16.01
CA SER A 259 -9.64 -12.06 -15.28
C SER A 259 -10.48 -12.93 -16.22
N VAL A 260 -11.17 -12.29 -17.17
CA VAL A 260 -12.00 -12.92 -18.19
C VAL A 260 -11.16 -13.62 -19.28
N SER A 261 -10.06 -13.02 -19.73
CA SER A 261 -9.16 -13.57 -20.75
C SER A 261 -8.09 -14.53 -20.19
N SER A 262 -8.25 -15.05 -18.97
CA SER A 262 -7.23 -15.87 -18.29
C SER A 262 -6.90 -17.19 -19.00
N SER A 263 -7.79 -17.67 -19.88
CA SER A 263 -7.59 -18.82 -20.77
C SER A 263 -6.86 -18.48 -22.09
N LEU A 264 -6.73 -17.21 -22.46
CA LEU A 264 -6.24 -16.76 -23.77
C LEU A 264 -5.00 -15.83 -23.63
N PRO A 265 -3.78 -16.39 -23.50
CA PRO A 265 -2.58 -15.60 -23.23
C PRO A 265 -2.18 -14.62 -24.35
N ALA A 266 -2.52 -14.91 -25.61
CA ALA A 266 -2.26 -13.99 -26.71
C ALA A 266 -3.13 -12.72 -26.63
N VAL A 267 -4.39 -12.87 -26.17
CA VAL A 267 -5.35 -11.76 -26.08
C VAL A 267 -5.04 -10.88 -24.86
N SER A 268 -4.59 -11.45 -23.75
CA SER A 268 -4.14 -10.68 -22.60
C SER A 268 -2.88 -9.86 -22.91
N LEU A 269 -1.90 -10.41 -23.63
CA LEU A 269 -0.71 -9.66 -24.07
C LEU A 269 -1.07 -8.43 -24.93
N ALA A 270 -1.95 -8.59 -25.92
CA ALA A 270 -2.41 -7.49 -26.77
C ALA A 270 -3.14 -6.38 -25.98
N ALA A 271 -3.85 -6.73 -24.90
CA ALA A 271 -4.48 -5.74 -24.02
C ALA A 271 -3.46 -4.96 -23.18
N LEU A 272 -2.42 -5.63 -22.67
CA LEU A 272 -1.31 -4.97 -21.95
C LEU A 272 -0.57 -3.97 -22.86
N GLU A 273 -0.36 -4.32 -24.13
CA GLU A 273 0.20 -3.42 -25.15
C GLU A 273 -0.65 -2.16 -25.34
N ARG A 274 -1.98 -2.29 -25.46
CA ARG A 274 -2.89 -1.13 -25.64
C ARG A 274 -2.94 -0.21 -24.42
N VAL A 275 -2.89 -0.78 -23.22
CA VAL A 275 -2.94 -0.03 -21.95
C VAL A 275 -1.63 0.76 -21.66
N SER A 276 -0.54 0.43 -22.35
CA SER A 276 0.73 1.17 -22.26
C SER A 276 0.57 2.69 -22.48
N GLY A 277 -0.20 3.11 -23.49
CA GLY A 277 -0.44 4.51 -23.83
C GLY A 277 -1.12 5.30 -22.70
N PRO A 278 -2.33 4.88 -22.25
CA PRO A 278 -3.01 5.46 -21.10
C PRO A 278 -2.19 5.50 -19.80
N LEU A 279 -1.42 4.46 -19.49
CA LEU A 279 -0.56 4.46 -18.30
C LEU A 279 0.60 5.44 -18.39
N LEU A 280 1.24 5.56 -19.56
CA LEU A 280 2.26 6.59 -19.79
C LEU A 280 1.68 8.01 -19.69
N ALA A 281 0.43 8.21 -20.13
CA ALA A 281 -0.28 9.47 -19.92
C ALA A 281 -0.56 9.73 -18.43
N ALA A 282 -0.93 8.70 -17.65
CA ALA A 282 -1.13 8.80 -16.21
C ALA A 282 0.17 9.15 -15.44
N CYS A 283 1.33 8.63 -15.88
CA CYS A 283 2.64 9.08 -15.37
C CYS A 283 2.91 10.57 -15.66
N GLY A 284 2.40 11.10 -16.76
CA GLY A 284 2.47 12.53 -17.09
C GLY A 284 1.47 13.41 -16.33
N SER A 285 0.55 12.84 -15.55
CA SER A 285 -0.49 13.59 -14.82
C SER A 285 0.10 14.58 -13.82
N GLY A 286 -0.60 15.70 -13.61
CA GLY A 286 -0.21 16.75 -12.65
C GLY A 286 -0.31 16.31 -11.18
N SER A 287 -1.18 15.34 -10.86
CA SER A 287 -1.31 14.79 -9.50
C SER A 287 -0.20 13.79 -9.19
N ARG A 288 0.49 14.00 -8.07
CA ARG A 288 1.66 13.21 -7.64
C ARG A 288 1.28 11.77 -7.31
N GLU A 289 0.12 11.61 -6.71
CA GLU A 289 -0.48 10.37 -6.24
C GLU A 289 -0.83 9.46 -7.42
N MET A 290 -1.43 10.04 -8.46
CA MET A 290 -1.76 9.32 -9.70
C MET A 290 -0.49 8.92 -10.46
N ARG A 291 0.52 9.80 -10.52
CA ARG A 291 1.82 9.47 -11.12
C ARG A 291 2.49 8.31 -10.40
N PHE A 292 2.56 8.36 -9.06
CA PHE A 292 3.13 7.27 -8.25
C PHE A 292 2.39 5.96 -8.47
N ALA A 293 1.05 5.97 -8.40
CA ALA A 293 0.23 4.80 -8.66
C ALA A 293 0.46 4.24 -10.07
N ALA A 294 0.54 5.08 -11.09
CA ALA A 294 0.81 4.66 -12.47
C ALA A 294 2.19 4.00 -12.62
N VAL A 295 3.24 4.54 -11.97
CA VAL A 295 4.59 3.93 -11.99
C VAL A 295 4.58 2.56 -11.28
N CYS A 296 3.91 2.40 -10.14
CA CYS A 296 3.75 1.11 -9.47
C CYS A 296 3.01 0.08 -10.33
N HIS A 297 1.94 0.48 -11.03
CA HIS A 297 1.22 -0.41 -11.95
C HIS A 297 2.07 -0.78 -13.18
N ILE A 298 2.87 0.15 -13.71
CA ILE A 298 3.83 -0.12 -14.78
C ILE A 298 4.89 -1.14 -14.35
N GLN A 299 5.42 -1.03 -13.12
CA GLN A 299 6.36 -2.02 -12.59
C GLN A 299 5.73 -3.42 -12.49
N LEU A 300 4.43 -3.53 -12.22
CA LEU A 300 3.75 -4.84 -12.29
C LEU A 300 3.64 -5.38 -13.71
N LEU A 301 3.39 -4.53 -14.71
CA LEU A 301 3.34 -4.94 -16.11
C LEU A 301 4.70 -5.50 -16.59
N LEU A 302 5.79 -4.81 -16.28
CA LEU A 302 7.15 -5.18 -16.71
C LEU A 302 7.62 -6.52 -16.13
N ARG A 303 7.12 -6.94 -14.96
CA ARG A 303 7.33 -8.30 -14.41
C ARG A 303 6.78 -9.43 -15.30
N SER A 304 5.84 -9.13 -16.20
CA SER A 304 5.20 -10.10 -17.10
C SER A 304 5.63 -9.96 -18.56
N VAL A 305 5.85 -8.73 -19.03
CA VAL A 305 6.29 -8.43 -20.40
C VAL A 305 7.52 -7.50 -20.32
N PRO A 306 8.71 -8.05 -20.06
CA PRO A 306 9.94 -7.26 -20.03
C PRO A 306 10.17 -6.60 -21.40
N GLY A 307 10.51 -5.31 -21.40
CA GLY A 307 10.78 -4.53 -22.61
C GLY A 307 9.58 -3.83 -23.27
N LEU A 308 8.33 -4.06 -22.84
CA LEU A 308 7.12 -3.46 -23.44
C LEU A 308 7.20 -1.92 -23.58
N LEU A 309 7.82 -1.25 -22.59
CA LEU A 309 7.94 0.21 -22.54
C LEU A 309 9.34 0.71 -22.92
N GLY A 310 10.20 -0.15 -23.48
CA GLY A 310 11.61 0.13 -23.77
C GLY A 310 11.82 1.35 -24.66
N VAL A 311 10.94 1.59 -25.64
CA VAL A 311 10.97 2.77 -26.54
C VAL A 311 10.67 4.08 -25.78
N HIS A 312 9.98 4.01 -24.64
CA HIS A 312 9.49 5.16 -23.90
C HIS A 312 10.28 5.45 -22.62
N TYR A 313 11.45 4.82 -22.42
CA TYR A 313 12.32 4.96 -21.25
C TYR A 313 12.54 6.42 -20.80
N LYS A 314 12.72 7.35 -21.74
CA LYS A 314 12.91 8.79 -21.48
C LYS A 314 11.77 9.46 -20.70
N ARG A 315 10.55 8.90 -20.70
CA ARG A 315 9.42 9.41 -19.90
C ARG A 315 9.56 9.09 -18.40
N PHE A 316 10.42 8.15 -18.04
CA PHE A 316 10.70 7.76 -16.65
C PHE A 316 11.89 8.50 -16.04
N PHE A 317 12.51 9.45 -16.76
CA PHE A 317 13.48 10.36 -16.16
C PHE A 317 12.84 11.21 -15.05
N CYS A 318 13.63 11.53 -14.03
CA CYS A 318 13.22 12.19 -12.81
C CYS A 318 13.22 13.72 -13.00
N GLY A 319 12.07 14.35 -12.74
CA GLY A 319 11.99 15.81 -12.68
C GLY A 319 12.58 16.35 -11.38
N TYR A 320 13.23 17.51 -11.43
CA TYR A 320 13.84 18.16 -10.25
C TYR A 320 12.84 18.34 -9.09
N ALA A 321 11.61 18.79 -9.39
CA ALA A 321 10.54 19.03 -8.41
C ALA A 321 9.74 17.78 -8.01
N GLU A 322 10.17 16.57 -8.38
CA GLU A 322 9.50 15.33 -7.98
C GLU A 322 9.94 14.85 -6.59
N PRO A 323 9.02 14.36 -5.74
CA PRO A 323 9.37 13.74 -4.47
C PRO A 323 10.25 12.49 -4.62
N ALA A 324 11.13 12.25 -3.64
CA ALA A 324 12.06 11.11 -3.62
C ALA A 324 11.38 9.75 -3.89
N TYR A 325 10.22 9.49 -3.28
CA TYR A 325 9.46 8.24 -3.48
C TYR A 325 9.00 8.01 -4.94
N ILE A 326 8.81 9.06 -5.74
CA ILE A 326 8.54 8.94 -7.18
C ILE A 326 9.84 8.68 -7.93
N LYS A 327 10.91 9.42 -7.60
CA LYS A 327 12.23 9.25 -8.21
C LYS A 327 12.75 7.82 -8.04
N GLU A 328 12.67 7.27 -6.83
CA GLU A 328 13.10 5.91 -6.51
C GLU A 328 12.35 4.86 -7.35
N ARG A 329 11.01 4.92 -7.42
CA ARG A 329 10.22 4.00 -8.25
C ARG A 329 10.49 4.15 -9.74
N LYS A 330 10.73 5.38 -10.23
CA LYS A 330 11.18 5.63 -11.60
C LYS A 330 12.53 4.99 -11.89
N MET A 331 13.50 5.08 -10.98
CA MET A 331 14.81 4.41 -11.10
C MET A 331 14.65 2.89 -11.14
N GLN A 332 13.79 2.30 -10.30
CA GLN A 332 13.50 0.87 -10.33
C GLN A 332 12.92 0.44 -11.70
N VAL A 333 11.99 1.22 -12.26
CA VAL A 333 11.45 0.97 -13.62
C VAL A 333 12.52 1.16 -14.70
N LEU A 334 13.41 2.15 -14.60
CA LEU A 334 14.51 2.33 -15.55
C LEU A 334 15.45 1.12 -15.60
N VAL A 335 15.76 0.49 -14.46
CA VAL A 335 16.55 -0.76 -14.39
C VAL A 335 15.87 -1.91 -15.15
N GLU A 336 14.53 -2.03 -15.05
CA GLU A 336 13.74 -3.05 -15.75
C GLU A 336 13.59 -2.79 -17.27
N LEU A 337 14.03 -1.61 -17.76
CA LEU A 337 13.92 -1.18 -19.17
C LEU A 337 15.27 -1.09 -19.91
N VAL A 338 16.38 -1.51 -19.30
CA VAL A 338 17.71 -1.39 -19.91
C VAL A 338 17.95 -2.43 -21.01
N ASN A 339 18.29 -1.93 -22.20
CA ASN A 339 18.67 -2.68 -23.40
C ASN A 339 19.99 -2.11 -23.96
N ASP A 340 20.65 -2.83 -24.87
CA ASP A 340 21.94 -2.44 -25.47
C ASP A 340 21.93 -1.05 -26.13
N GLU A 341 20.78 -0.63 -26.68
CA GLU A 341 20.61 0.67 -27.34
C GLU A 341 20.47 1.85 -26.38
N ASN A 342 19.88 1.63 -25.19
CA ASN A 342 19.51 2.73 -24.27
C ASN A 342 20.42 2.84 -23.03
N VAL A 343 21.22 1.81 -22.74
CA VAL A 343 22.06 1.72 -21.54
C VAL A 343 22.97 2.93 -21.32
N ALA A 344 23.57 3.48 -22.38
CA ALA A 344 24.45 4.65 -22.26
C ALA A 344 23.69 5.88 -21.71
N MET A 345 22.57 6.23 -22.35
CA MET A 345 21.73 7.36 -21.95
C MET A 345 21.14 7.19 -20.55
N ILE A 346 20.76 5.97 -20.16
CA ILE A 346 20.23 5.68 -18.82
C ILE A 346 21.33 5.82 -17.75
N LEU A 347 22.53 5.31 -18.01
CA LEU A 347 23.66 5.43 -17.07
C LEU A 347 24.15 6.87 -16.92
N ASP A 348 24.19 7.66 -18.00
CA ASP A 348 24.56 9.08 -17.93
C ASP A 348 23.54 9.89 -17.10
N GLU A 349 22.25 9.62 -17.27
CA GLU A 349 21.18 10.26 -16.50
C GLU A 349 21.20 9.82 -15.01
N LEU A 350 21.34 8.51 -14.73
CA LEU A 350 21.47 7.99 -13.37
C LEU A 350 22.70 8.56 -12.64
N LYS A 351 23.82 8.74 -13.35
CA LYS A 351 25.03 9.38 -12.80
C LYS A 351 24.76 10.81 -12.32
N GLY A 352 23.88 11.56 -13.00
CA GLY A 352 23.43 12.87 -12.55
C GLY A 352 22.60 12.82 -11.26
N TYR A 353 21.86 11.74 -11.03
CA TYR A 353 21.06 11.54 -9.81
C TYR A 353 21.90 11.08 -8.61
N CYS A 354 23.08 10.50 -8.81
CA CYS A 354 24.01 10.13 -7.74
C CYS A 354 24.53 11.33 -6.92
N THR A 355 24.35 12.56 -7.41
CA THR A 355 24.73 13.80 -6.72
C THR A 355 23.51 14.70 -6.44
N ASP A 356 22.31 14.12 -6.31
CA ASP A 356 21.11 14.84 -5.85
C ASP A 356 21.29 15.29 -4.38
N VAL A 357 20.58 16.35 -3.97
CA VAL A 357 20.62 16.89 -2.60
C VAL A 357 19.99 15.92 -1.59
N ASN A 358 19.09 15.04 -2.05
CA ASN A 358 18.49 14.01 -1.22
C ASN A 358 19.34 12.72 -1.24
N THR A 359 19.87 12.35 -0.06
CA THR A 359 20.71 11.16 0.17
C THR A 359 20.05 9.86 -0.29
N ASP A 360 18.76 9.68 -0.03
CA ASP A 360 18.01 8.46 -0.35
C ASP A 360 17.87 8.30 -1.87
N THR A 361 17.70 9.43 -2.57
CA THR A 361 17.64 9.50 -4.04
C THR A 361 18.99 9.18 -4.66
N ALA A 362 20.08 9.71 -4.09
CA ALA A 362 21.44 9.38 -4.51
C ALA A 362 21.77 7.89 -4.28
N GLN A 363 21.46 7.36 -3.10
CA GLN A 363 21.66 5.94 -2.78
C GLN A 363 20.82 5.01 -3.66
N ALA A 364 19.57 5.40 -3.99
CA ALA A 364 18.73 4.67 -4.94
C ALA A 364 19.31 4.68 -6.36
N ALA A 365 19.88 5.80 -6.83
CA ALA A 365 20.55 5.90 -8.13
C ALA A 365 21.81 5.02 -8.20
N ILE A 366 22.64 5.04 -7.16
CA ILE A 366 23.83 4.19 -7.03
C ILE A 366 23.42 2.70 -7.03
N SER A 367 22.37 2.35 -6.29
CA SER A 367 21.78 1.00 -6.26
C SER A 367 21.23 0.57 -7.62
N ALA A 368 20.62 1.48 -8.38
CA ALA A 368 20.16 1.22 -9.73
C ALA A 368 21.32 0.93 -10.70
N ILE A 369 22.41 1.71 -10.64
CA ILE A 369 23.64 1.45 -11.42
C ILE A 369 24.22 0.07 -11.07
N GLY A 370 24.26 -0.29 -9.78
CA GLY A 370 24.69 -1.62 -9.32
C GLY A 370 23.87 -2.77 -9.93
N ARG A 371 22.53 -2.62 -9.98
CA ARG A 371 21.64 -3.61 -10.62
C ARG A 371 21.89 -3.74 -12.13
N ILE A 372 22.13 -2.64 -12.83
CA ILE A 372 22.48 -2.63 -14.26
C ILE A 372 23.85 -3.27 -14.51
N GLY A 373 24.77 -3.13 -13.55
CA GLY A 373 26.12 -3.72 -13.59
C GLY A 373 26.13 -5.25 -13.72
N ARG A 374 25.04 -5.95 -13.37
CA ARG A 374 24.86 -7.38 -13.61
C ARG A 374 24.99 -7.77 -15.10
N SER A 375 24.54 -6.89 -16.00
CA SER A 375 24.62 -7.09 -17.46
C SER A 375 25.71 -6.23 -18.11
N TYR A 376 26.02 -5.07 -17.54
CA TYR A 376 26.93 -4.07 -18.12
C TYR A 376 28.03 -3.63 -17.13
N SER A 377 28.75 -4.60 -16.57
CA SER A 377 29.73 -4.42 -15.49
C SER A 377 30.67 -3.22 -15.70
N ASP A 378 31.35 -3.18 -16.83
CA ASP A 378 32.53 -2.34 -17.02
C ASP A 378 32.19 -0.84 -17.01
N ARG A 379 31.06 -0.48 -17.63
CA ARG A 379 30.56 0.91 -17.64
C ARG A 379 30.04 1.33 -16.27
N CYS A 380 29.31 0.45 -15.58
CA CYS A 380 28.83 0.72 -14.23
C CYS A 380 30.01 0.91 -13.27
N LEU A 381 31.03 0.04 -13.34
CA LEU A 381 32.25 0.15 -12.53
C LEU A 381 32.98 1.46 -12.77
N GLN A 382 33.17 1.90 -14.02
CA GLN A 382 33.77 3.21 -14.35
C GLN A 382 33.02 4.40 -13.73
N ILE A 383 31.69 4.32 -13.61
CA ILE A 383 30.89 5.36 -12.95
C ILE A 383 31.07 5.27 -11.44
N LEU A 384 30.98 4.07 -10.85
CA LEU A 384 31.13 3.84 -9.42
C LEU A 384 32.53 4.25 -8.91
N THR A 385 33.61 3.92 -9.62
CA THR A 385 34.97 4.38 -9.25
C THR A 385 35.12 5.89 -9.38
N GLY A 386 34.49 6.52 -10.38
CA GLY A 386 34.42 7.97 -10.50
C GLY A 386 33.68 8.65 -9.34
N LEU A 387 32.65 8.01 -8.78
CA LEU A 387 31.90 8.52 -7.63
C LEU A 387 32.69 8.44 -6.32
N LEU A 388 33.54 7.42 -6.11
CA LEU A 388 34.45 7.35 -4.96
C LEU A 388 35.41 8.56 -4.90
N GLY A 389 35.81 9.08 -6.06
CA GLY A 389 36.64 10.28 -6.17
C GLY A 389 36.04 11.56 -5.56
N LEU A 390 34.72 11.58 -5.30
CA LEU A 390 34.05 12.72 -4.66
C LEU A 390 34.30 12.81 -3.15
N LYS A 391 34.77 11.73 -2.50
CA LYS A 391 35.07 11.65 -1.05
C LYS A 391 33.92 12.12 -0.12
N GLN A 392 32.67 11.87 -0.48
CA GLN A 392 31.50 12.16 0.36
C GLN A 392 31.01 10.87 1.02
N ASP A 393 31.02 10.81 2.36
CA ASP A 393 30.71 9.61 3.17
C ASP A 393 29.48 8.82 2.69
N HIS A 394 28.32 9.48 2.55
CA HIS A 394 27.08 8.83 2.09
C HIS A 394 27.18 8.23 0.68
N ILE A 395 27.91 8.87 -0.24
CA ILE A 395 28.16 8.34 -1.60
C ILE A 395 29.16 7.18 -1.50
N THR A 396 30.27 7.34 -0.79
CA THR A 396 31.27 6.28 -0.60
C THR A 396 30.63 5.03 0.00
N SER A 397 29.80 5.19 1.04
CA SER A 397 29.08 4.08 1.68
C SER A 397 28.19 3.33 0.68
N ALA A 398 27.34 4.05 -0.05
CA ALA A 398 26.46 3.46 -1.05
C ALA A 398 27.23 2.78 -2.20
N VAL A 399 28.35 3.36 -2.64
CA VAL A 399 29.20 2.78 -3.69
C VAL A 399 29.90 1.51 -3.19
N VAL A 400 30.47 1.50 -1.99
CA VAL A 400 31.13 0.30 -1.44
C VAL A 400 30.13 -0.83 -1.20
N GLN A 401 28.92 -0.51 -0.72
CA GLN A 401 27.82 -1.47 -0.63
C GLN A 401 27.46 -2.07 -2.00
N THR A 402 27.31 -1.24 -3.03
CA THR A 402 26.98 -1.72 -4.39
C THR A 402 28.14 -2.44 -5.09
N MET A 403 29.39 -2.13 -4.76
CA MET A 403 30.56 -2.88 -5.24
C MET A 403 30.66 -4.26 -4.62
N ARG A 404 30.44 -4.41 -3.30
CA ARG A 404 30.32 -5.71 -2.60
C ARG A 404 29.30 -6.60 -3.31
N ASP A 405 28.13 -6.02 -3.49
CA ASP A 405 26.95 -6.63 -4.10
C ASP A 405 27.19 -7.05 -5.56
N LEU A 406 27.81 -6.18 -6.37
CA LEU A 406 28.15 -6.46 -7.76
C LEU A 406 29.22 -7.56 -7.88
N VAL A 407 30.29 -7.51 -7.08
CA VAL A 407 31.38 -8.50 -7.12
C VAL A 407 30.90 -9.90 -6.72
N TRP A 408 29.95 -9.99 -5.78
CA TRP A 408 29.30 -11.25 -5.43
C TRP A 408 28.57 -11.90 -6.62
N VAL A 409 27.81 -11.12 -7.38
CA VAL A 409 27.05 -11.61 -8.54
C VAL A 409 27.95 -11.81 -9.76
N CYS A 410 28.99 -10.99 -9.90
CA CYS A 410 29.90 -10.92 -11.04
C CYS A 410 31.37 -10.95 -10.59
N PRO A 411 31.93 -12.13 -10.23
CA PRO A 411 33.29 -12.27 -9.71
C PRO A 411 34.40 -11.74 -10.64
N GLN A 412 34.12 -11.64 -11.95
CA GLN A 412 35.01 -11.03 -12.93
C GLN A 412 35.31 -9.54 -12.68
N CYS A 413 34.49 -8.86 -11.87
CA CYS A 413 34.67 -7.45 -11.49
C CYS A 413 35.65 -7.26 -10.33
N SER A 414 36.20 -8.34 -9.76
CA SER A 414 36.96 -8.28 -8.50
C SER A 414 38.21 -7.39 -8.59
N ASP A 415 38.99 -7.46 -9.68
CA ASP A 415 40.26 -6.73 -9.78
C ASP A 415 40.07 -5.21 -9.85
N THR A 416 39.10 -4.74 -10.63
CA THR A 416 38.76 -3.31 -10.74
C THR A 416 38.19 -2.75 -9.44
N VAL A 417 37.46 -3.56 -8.67
CA VAL A 417 36.98 -3.16 -7.34
C VAL A 417 38.11 -3.14 -6.31
N CYS A 418 39.01 -4.14 -6.30
CA CYS A 418 40.16 -4.14 -5.38
C CYS A 418 41.02 -2.88 -5.51
N LEU A 419 41.32 -2.46 -6.74
CA LEU A 419 42.07 -1.24 -7.04
C LEU A 419 41.33 0.05 -6.65
N ALA A 420 39.99 0.03 -6.62
CA ALA A 420 39.17 1.19 -6.31
C ALA A 420 38.95 1.42 -4.81
N LEU A 421 39.15 0.38 -3.98
CA LEU A 421 38.92 0.45 -2.53
C LEU A 421 40.06 1.12 -1.76
N GLU A 422 41.29 1.15 -2.30
CA GLU A 422 42.45 1.75 -1.64
C GLU A 422 42.19 3.24 -1.33
N GLY A 423 42.22 3.59 -0.03
CA GLY A 423 41.97 4.96 0.46
C GLY A 423 40.50 5.34 0.72
N CYS A 424 39.54 4.43 0.53
CA CYS A 424 38.13 4.69 0.90
C CYS A 424 37.91 4.74 2.43
N GLU A 425 38.76 4.03 3.16
CA GLU A 425 38.73 3.81 4.62
C GLU A 425 38.59 5.10 5.45
N GLU A 426 39.33 6.15 5.08
CA GLU A 426 39.35 7.44 5.79
C GLU A 426 38.00 8.19 5.75
N THR A 427 37.13 7.85 4.79
CA THR A 427 35.88 8.60 4.53
C THR A 427 34.63 7.94 5.07
N LEU A 428 34.69 6.66 5.48
CA LEU A 428 33.52 5.83 5.80
C LEU A 428 33.18 5.87 7.29
N GLN A 429 32.08 6.53 7.63
CA GLN A 429 31.52 6.57 8.99
C GLN A 429 30.26 5.69 9.13
N ASP A 430 29.46 5.58 8.07
CA ASP A 430 28.23 4.77 8.08
C ASP A 430 28.48 3.27 8.35
N ILE A 431 27.60 2.68 9.16
CA ILE A 431 27.67 1.29 9.62
C ILE A 431 27.59 0.32 8.44
N GLN A 432 26.66 0.54 7.50
CA GLN A 432 26.46 -0.36 6.36
C GLN A 432 27.64 -0.31 5.38
N GLY A 433 28.18 0.89 5.12
CA GLY A 433 29.41 1.07 4.35
C GLY A 433 30.62 0.38 4.98
N ARG A 434 30.83 0.55 6.29
CA ARG A 434 31.94 -0.09 7.02
C ARG A 434 31.82 -1.62 7.05
N GLN A 435 30.61 -2.18 7.20
CA GLN A 435 30.39 -3.62 7.07
C GLN A 435 30.69 -4.13 5.66
N ALA A 436 30.26 -3.41 4.62
CA ALA A 436 30.53 -3.80 3.23
C ALA A 436 32.03 -3.75 2.89
N LEU A 437 32.75 -2.73 3.39
CA LEU A 437 34.21 -2.64 3.29
C LEU A 437 34.90 -3.83 3.99
N LEU A 438 34.54 -4.11 5.25
CA LEU A 438 35.12 -5.23 6.01
C LEU A 438 34.94 -6.57 5.30
N TRP A 439 33.77 -6.81 4.73
CA TRP A 439 33.50 -8.00 3.93
C TRP A 439 34.43 -8.07 2.71
N LEU A 440 34.60 -6.96 1.98
CA LEU A 440 35.46 -6.87 0.79
C LEU A 440 36.93 -7.12 1.14
N LEU A 441 37.44 -6.49 2.21
CA LEU A 441 38.79 -6.71 2.74
C LEU A 441 38.99 -8.17 3.20
N GLY A 442 37.99 -8.77 3.84
CA GLY A 442 38.04 -10.17 4.28
C GLY A 442 38.06 -11.18 3.14
N VAL A 443 37.35 -10.93 2.04
CA VAL A 443 37.28 -11.84 0.88
C VAL A 443 38.44 -11.63 -0.10
N TYR A 444 38.87 -10.38 -0.31
CA TYR A 444 39.85 -10.01 -1.34
C TYR A 444 41.18 -9.47 -0.80
N GLY A 445 41.41 -9.51 0.52
CA GLY A 445 42.63 -9.01 1.16
C GLY A 445 43.93 -9.76 0.81
N GLU A 446 43.88 -10.84 0.02
CA GLU A 446 45.08 -11.35 -0.66
C GLU A 446 45.59 -10.33 -1.70
N ARG A 447 44.68 -9.70 -2.46
CA ARG A 447 44.98 -8.74 -3.54
C ARG A 447 45.12 -7.31 -3.04
N ILE A 448 44.36 -6.93 -2.02
CA ILE A 448 44.40 -5.57 -1.45
C ILE A 448 45.63 -5.44 -0.56
N SER A 449 46.45 -4.42 -0.79
CA SER A 449 47.70 -4.22 -0.06
C SER A 449 47.47 -3.68 1.36
N SER A 450 46.53 -2.73 1.52
CA SER A 450 46.22 -2.06 2.78
C SER A 450 45.53 -2.94 3.83
N ALA A 451 44.84 -4.00 3.40
CA ALA A 451 43.86 -4.73 4.22
C ALA A 451 44.31 -5.12 5.65
N PRO A 452 45.54 -5.65 5.89
CA PRO A 452 45.98 -5.97 7.25
C PRO A 452 46.03 -4.73 8.16
N TYR A 453 46.58 -3.61 7.66
CA TYR A 453 46.73 -2.37 8.42
C TYR A 453 45.37 -1.76 8.78
N THR A 454 44.43 -1.79 7.84
CA THR A 454 43.04 -1.35 8.05
C THR A 454 42.36 -2.16 9.15
N LEU A 455 42.47 -3.49 9.09
CA LEU A 455 41.87 -4.37 10.10
C LEU A 455 42.53 -4.18 11.46
N GLU A 456 43.85 -3.98 11.54
CA GLU A 456 44.55 -3.73 12.79
C GLU A 456 44.04 -2.46 13.51
N VAL A 457 43.93 -1.33 12.80
CA VAL A 457 43.38 -0.08 13.37
C VAL A 457 41.94 -0.28 13.87
N LEU A 458 41.13 -1.05 13.13
CA LEU A 458 39.76 -1.38 13.54
C LEU A 458 39.73 -2.30 14.76
N ILE A 459 40.64 -3.28 14.86
CA ILE A 459 40.78 -4.21 16.00
C ILE A 459 41.18 -3.45 17.26
N ASP A 460 42.14 -2.53 17.17
CA ASP A 460 42.54 -1.67 18.30
C ASP A 460 41.35 -0.82 18.80
N GLY A 461 40.49 -0.37 17.88
CA GLY A 461 39.26 0.38 18.15
C GLY A 461 38.05 -0.46 18.61
N VAL A 462 38.11 -1.80 18.65
CA VAL A 462 36.94 -2.66 18.91
C VAL A 462 36.22 -2.37 20.23
N ARG A 463 36.96 -1.92 21.26
CA ARG A 463 36.39 -1.57 22.56
C ARG A 463 35.43 -0.37 22.48
N SER A 464 35.74 0.60 21.62
CA SER A 464 34.92 1.81 21.38
C SER A 464 33.79 1.60 20.38
N GLU A 465 33.84 0.56 19.55
CA GLU A 465 32.77 0.28 18.58
C GLU A 465 31.47 -0.13 19.27
N ALA A 466 30.39 0.59 18.98
CA ALA A 466 29.06 0.32 19.55
C ALA A 466 28.25 -0.72 18.78
N SER A 467 28.53 -0.93 17.49
CA SER A 467 27.69 -1.77 16.64
C SER A 467 28.15 -3.23 16.60
N LEU A 468 27.25 -4.14 17.00
CA LEU A 468 27.49 -5.59 16.98
C LEU A 468 27.82 -6.12 15.56
N GLY A 469 27.15 -5.59 14.55
CA GLY A 469 27.31 -6.01 13.16
C GLY A 469 28.70 -5.74 12.58
N ILE A 470 29.37 -4.63 12.96
CA ILE A 470 30.76 -4.38 12.58
C ILE A 470 31.69 -5.36 13.29
N LYS A 471 31.47 -5.65 14.57
CA LYS A 471 32.31 -6.61 15.33
C LYS A 471 32.25 -8.03 14.77
N MET A 472 31.06 -8.50 14.40
CA MET A 472 30.86 -9.83 13.79
C MET A 472 31.52 -9.94 12.40
N GLU A 473 31.39 -8.90 11.56
CA GLU A 473 32.02 -8.92 10.24
C GLU A 473 33.54 -8.74 10.34
N LEU A 474 34.04 -7.91 11.26
CA LEU A 474 35.47 -7.76 11.56
C LEU A 474 36.10 -9.10 11.98
N LEU A 475 35.47 -9.80 12.92
CA LEU A 475 35.91 -11.14 13.34
C LEU A 475 35.95 -12.12 12.15
N THR A 476 34.97 -12.05 11.25
CA THR A 476 34.90 -12.89 10.05
C THR A 476 35.96 -12.49 9.01
N ALA A 477 36.21 -11.19 8.83
CA ALA A 477 37.16 -10.63 7.88
C ALA A 477 38.61 -10.93 8.28
N THR A 478 38.99 -10.68 9.53
CA THR A 478 40.33 -11.00 10.07
C THR A 478 40.58 -12.51 10.02
N MET A 479 39.58 -13.32 10.34
CA MET A 479 39.66 -14.78 10.26
C MET A 479 39.84 -15.28 8.82
N ARG A 480 39.18 -14.68 7.83
CA ARG A 480 39.41 -14.97 6.41
C ARG A 480 40.80 -14.51 5.95
N LEU A 481 41.23 -13.31 6.34
CA LEU A 481 42.54 -12.77 5.96
C LEU A 481 43.69 -13.64 6.52
N PHE A 482 43.54 -14.17 7.73
CA PHE A 482 44.50 -15.10 8.33
C PHE A 482 44.72 -16.40 7.52
N LEU A 483 43.69 -16.88 6.83
CA LEU A 483 43.82 -18.05 5.94
C LEU A 483 44.61 -17.77 4.65
N CYS A 484 44.86 -16.49 4.33
CA CYS A 484 45.59 -16.01 3.16
C CYS A 484 46.98 -15.44 3.53
N ARG A 485 47.07 -14.61 4.57
CA ARG A 485 48.30 -13.97 5.06
C ARG A 485 48.53 -14.20 6.56
N PRO A 486 48.91 -15.42 6.99
CA PRO A 486 49.01 -15.76 8.41
C PRO A 486 50.08 -14.96 9.16
N ALA A 487 51.22 -14.67 8.53
CA ALA A 487 52.35 -13.99 9.19
C ALA A 487 52.04 -12.55 9.65
N GLU A 488 51.24 -11.82 8.87
CA GLU A 488 50.83 -10.44 9.18
C GLU A 488 49.69 -10.41 10.20
N THR A 489 48.82 -11.43 10.21
CA THR A 489 47.53 -11.37 10.91
C THR A 489 47.42 -12.24 12.17
N GLN A 490 48.42 -13.07 12.46
CA GLN A 490 48.39 -13.99 13.60
C GLN A 490 48.20 -13.28 14.95
N ASP A 491 48.93 -12.18 15.19
CA ASP A 491 48.83 -11.42 16.44
C ASP A 491 47.47 -10.72 16.58
N MET A 492 47.08 -9.92 15.56
CA MET A 492 45.80 -9.20 15.57
C MET A 492 44.59 -10.14 15.72
N LEU A 493 44.61 -11.33 15.12
CA LEU A 493 43.56 -12.33 15.28
C LEU A 493 43.55 -12.90 16.71
N GLY A 494 44.72 -13.14 17.30
CA GLY A 494 44.85 -13.56 18.70
C GLY A 494 44.27 -12.53 19.67
N ARG A 495 44.64 -11.25 19.49
CA ARG A 495 44.12 -10.11 20.28
C ARG A 495 42.59 -9.99 20.15
N LEU A 496 42.07 -10.10 18.93
CA LEU A 496 40.62 -10.04 18.67
C LEU A 496 39.86 -11.24 19.28
N LEU A 497 40.34 -12.46 19.12
CA LEU A 497 39.71 -13.65 19.70
C LEU A 497 39.69 -13.62 21.23
N HIS A 498 40.77 -13.16 21.87
CA HIS A 498 40.84 -12.96 23.32
C HIS A 498 39.76 -11.99 23.80
N TYR A 499 39.62 -10.83 23.13
CA TYR A 499 38.57 -9.86 23.44
C TYR A 499 37.16 -10.45 23.24
N CYS A 500 36.92 -11.16 22.13
CA CYS A 500 35.61 -11.75 21.82
C CYS A 500 35.19 -12.86 22.78
N ILE A 501 36.14 -13.65 23.31
CA ILE A 501 35.85 -14.79 24.19
C ILE A 501 35.71 -14.32 25.64
N GLU A 502 36.66 -13.54 26.15
CA GLU A 502 36.74 -13.21 27.58
C GLU A 502 35.94 -11.96 27.93
N GLU A 503 36.16 -10.85 27.21
CA GLU A 503 35.70 -9.53 27.63
C GLU A 503 34.30 -9.14 27.11
N THR A 504 33.86 -9.74 26.00
CA THR A 504 32.63 -9.31 25.31
C THR A 504 31.38 -9.82 26.03
N THR A 505 30.41 -8.94 26.30
CA THR A 505 29.14 -9.35 26.96
C THR A 505 28.21 -10.12 26.02
N ASP A 506 28.23 -9.82 24.72
CA ASP A 506 27.34 -10.42 23.73
C ASP A 506 27.63 -11.90 23.46
N MET A 507 26.63 -12.75 23.68
CA MET A 507 26.77 -14.20 23.49
C MET A 507 27.06 -14.59 22.04
N CYS A 508 26.41 -13.97 21.06
CA CYS A 508 26.62 -14.27 19.64
C CYS A 508 28.08 -14.06 19.19
N MET A 509 28.74 -13.01 19.69
CA MET A 509 30.16 -12.75 19.42
C MET A 509 31.06 -13.82 20.05
N ARG A 510 30.80 -14.16 21.32
CA ARG A 510 31.54 -15.20 22.04
C ARG A 510 31.39 -16.56 21.36
N ASP A 511 30.18 -16.93 20.97
CA ASP A 511 29.90 -18.22 20.32
C ASP A 511 30.54 -18.31 18.93
N GLN A 512 30.50 -17.22 18.14
CA GLN A 512 31.19 -17.15 16.84
C GLN A 512 32.72 -17.23 16.99
N ALA A 513 33.29 -16.54 17.99
CA ALA A 513 34.72 -16.60 18.27
C ALA A 513 35.16 -17.98 18.77
N LEU A 514 34.39 -18.61 19.66
CA LEU A 514 34.62 -19.99 20.11
C LEU A 514 34.50 -20.98 18.96
N LEU A 515 33.55 -20.79 18.04
CA LEU A 515 33.44 -21.59 16.82
C LEU A 515 34.70 -21.48 15.96
N TYR A 516 35.15 -20.26 15.63
CA TYR A 516 36.36 -20.05 14.83
C TYR A 516 37.63 -20.57 15.52
N TYR A 517 37.76 -20.39 16.83
CA TYR A 517 38.86 -20.93 17.62
C TYR A 517 38.90 -22.46 17.58
N ARG A 518 37.75 -23.13 17.76
CA ARG A 518 37.63 -24.60 17.65
C ARG A 518 37.89 -25.09 16.22
N LEU A 519 37.44 -24.34 15.21
CA LEU A 519 37.64 -24.65 13.80
C LEU A 519 39.14 -24.64 13.45
N LEU A 520 39.89 -23.65 13.94
CA LEU A 520 41.36 -23.59 13.81
C LEU A 520 42.06 -24.80 14.45
N HIS A 521 41.60 -25.25 15.62
CA HIS A 521 42.11 -26.47 16.26
C HIS A 521 41.81 -27.75 15.45
N CYS A 522 40.72 -27.79 14.68
CA CYS A 522 40.45 -28.89 13.76
C CYS A 522 41.33 -28.88 12.50
N GLY A 523 41.93 -27.74 12.14
CA GLY A 523 42.91 -27.61 11.07
C GLY A 523 42.58 -26.52 10.05
N ILE A 524 43.64 -25.94 9.47
CA ILE A 524 43.57 -24.80 8.55
C ILE A 524 42.77 -25.13 7.27
N GLU A 525 42.96 -26.33 6.69
CA GLU A 525 42.27 -26.70 5.45
C GLU A 525 40.76 -26.94 5.64
N GLU A 526 40.33 -27.53 6.76
CA GLU A 526 38.90 -27.66 7.05
C GLU A 526 38.27 -26.29 7.37
N THR A 527 39.02 -25.43 8.09
CA THR A 527 38.65 -24.03 8.31
C THR A 527 38.44 -23.29 6.98
N ARG A 528 39.37 -23.47 6.02
CA ARG A 528 39.30 -22.88 4.69
C ARG A 528 38.07 -23.34 3.92
N LYS A 529 37.77 -24.65 3.90
CA LYS A 529 36.56 -25.20 3.24
C LYS A 529 35.26 -24.59 3.79
N VAL A 530 35.16 -24.42 5.11
CA VAL A 530 33.96 -23.87 5.77
C VAL A 530 33.79 -22.36 5.52
N LEU A 531 34.88 -21.59 5.54
CA LEU A 531 34.82 -20.12 5.39
C LEU A 531 34.82 -19.62 3.94
N GLN A 532 35.45 -20.35 3.01
CA GLN A 532 35.49 -20.04 1.58
C GLN A 532 34.42 -20.79 0.76
N GLY A 533 33.64 -21.70 1.38
CA GLY A 533 32.52 -22.35 0.73
C GLY A 533 31.51 -21.32 0.18
N ARG A 534 30.96 -21.57 -1.01
CA ARG A 534 29.91 -20.71 -1.61
C ARG A 534 28.68 -20.69 -0.70
N ARG A 535 28.53 -19.63 0.10
CA ARG A 535 27.28 -19.37 0.82
C ARG A 535 26.21 -19.00 -0.21
N SER A 536 25.00 -19.53 -0.05
CA SER A 536 23.80 -18.95 -0.64
C SER A 536 23.30 -17.87 0.32
N ASP A 537 23.82 -16.65 0.17
CA ASP A 537 23.41 -15.54 1.04
C ASP A 537 21.98 -15.08 0.67
N PRO A 538 20.98 -15.17 1.57
CA PRO A 538 19.61 -14.79 1.26
C PRO A 538 19.42 -13.28 1.05
N SER A 539 20.30 -12.45 1.63
CA SER A 539 20.18 -10.98 1.55
C SER A 539 20.40 -10.43 0.14
N LEU A 540 21.12 -11.18 -0.71
CA LEU A 540 21.44 -10.83 -2.09
C LEU A 540 20.30 -11.07 -3.09
N GLY A 541 19.10 -11.44 -2.60
CA GLY A 541 17.86 -11.47 -3.40
C GLY A 541 17.50 -10.13 -4.06
N VAL A 542 18.09 -9.01 -3.61
CA VAL A 542 17.93 -7.66 -4.22
C VAL A 542 18.56 -7.56 -5.63
N LEU A 543 19.55 -8.39 -5.94
CA LEU A 543 20.27 -8.40 -7.24
C LEU A 543 19.98 -9.65 -8.08
N ILE A 544 19.37 -10.67 -7.49
CA ILE A 544 18.80 -11.79 -8.22
C ILE A 544 17.50 -11.27 -8.85
N GLY A 545 17.62 -10.79 -10.08
CA GLY A 545 16.50 -10.25 -10.86
C GLY A 545 15.30 -11.19 -10.77
N ARG A 546 14.12 -10.62 -10.47
CA ARG A 546 12.93 -11.42 -10.17
C ARG A 546 12.59 -12.29 -11.39
N PRO A 547 12.32 -13.59 -11.22
CA PRO A 547 11.82 -14.40 -12.32
C PRO A 547 10.53 -13.80 -12.85
N THR A 548 10.33 -13.86 -14.16
CA THR A 548 9.13 -13.36 -14.82
C THR A 548 7.88 -13.99 -14.19
N LYS A 549 6.96 -13.15 -13.73
CA LYS A 549 5.74 -13.61 -13.07
C LYS A 549 4.60 -13.68 -14.10
N PRO A 550 3.95 -14.84 -14.28
CA PRO A 550 2.82 -14.94 -15.18
C PRO A 550 1.70 -14.00 -14.72
N VAL A 551 0.97 -13.44 -15.69
CA VAL A 551 -0.09 -12.44 -15.47
C VAL A 551 -1.12 -12.90 -14.42
N SER A 552 -1.41 -14.20 -14.37
CA SER A 552 -2.32 -14.83 -13.40
C SER A 552 -1.94 -14.62 -11.93
N GLN A 553 -0.67 -14.38 -11.61
CA GLN A 553 -0.22 -14.16 -10.22
C GLN A 553 -0.51 -12.77 -9.68
N TRP A 554 -0.60 -11.74 -10.54
CA TRP A 554 -0.75 -10.34 -10.10
C TRP A 554 -1.97 -9.63 -10.69
N ALA A 555 -2.64 -10.18 -11.70
CA ALA A 555 -3.84 -9.56 -12.30
C ALA A 555 -4.97 -9.30 -11.29
N ARG A 556 -5.08 -10.12 -10.24
CA ARG A 556 -6.03 -9.90 -9.13
C ARG A 556 -5.63 -8.73 -8.22
N CYS A 557 -4.36 -8.40 -8.16
CA CYS A 557 -3.77 -7.31 -7.37
C CYS A 557 -3.74 -5.99 -8.16
N PHE A 558 -3.93 -6.04 -9.48
CA PHE A 558 -4.00 -4.88 -10.35
C PHE A 558 -5.26 -4.04 -10.04
N ASN A 559 -5.10 -2.72 -9.96
CA ASN A 559 -6.13 -1.79 -9.50
C ASN A 559 -6.55 -1.97 -8.02
N THR A 560 -5.65 -2.48 -7.17
CA THR A 560 -5.79 -2.48 -5.70
C THR A 560 -4.73 -1.58 -5.06
N LEU A 561 -4.67 -1.53 -3.71
CA LEU A 561 -3.60 -0.82 -2.98
C LEU A 561 -2.34 -1.68 -2.77
N GLU A 562 -2.40 -2.99 -3.02
CA GLU A 562 -1.27 -3.91 -2.88
C GLU A 562 -0.02 -3.53 -3.72
N PRO A 563 -0.14 -3.03 -4.98
CA PRO A 563 1.02 -2.56 -5.75
C PRO A 563 1.77 -1.41 -5.08
N LEU A 564 1.11 -0.66 -4.19
CA LEU A 564 1.69 0.47 -3.46
C LEU A 564 2.39 0.01 -2.17
N SER A 565 1.84 -0.99 -1.48
CA SER A 565 2.38 -1.52 -0.21
C SER A 565 3.57 -2.46 -0.38
N GLN A 566 3.79 -3.06 -1.56
CA GLN A 566 4.94 -3.93 -1.86
C GLN A 566 6.32 -3.25 -1.68
N GLY A 567 6.40 -1.94 -1.41
CA GLY A 567 7.65 -1.29 -0.98
C GLY A 567 7.98 -1.44 0.51
N ALA A 568 6.98 -1.51 1.38
CA ALA A 568 7.21 -1.53 2.83
C ALA A 568 7.70 -2.90 3.33
N VAL A 569 7.08 -3.98 2.83
CA VAL A 569 7.41 -5.36 3.21
C VAL A 569 8.85 -5.76 2.82
N GLU A 570 9.38 -5.17 1.75
CA GLU A 570 10.73 -5.46 1.26
C GLU A 570 11.83 -4.84 2.14
N ALA A 571 11.52 -3.80 2.92
CA ALA A 571 12.41 -3.30 3.97
C ALA A 571 12.32 -4.13 5.27
N GLU A 572 11.12 -4.58 5.66
CA GLU A 572 10.94 -5.35 6.91
C GLU A 572 11.43 -6.80 6.80
N SER A 573 11.40 -7.41 5.61
CA SER A 573 12.00 -8.74 5.36
C SER A 573 13.52 -8.79 5.52
N ALA A 574 14.19 -7.64 5.64
CA ALA A 574 15.60 -7.57 6.05
C ALA A 574 15.80 -7.75 7.58
N SER A 575 14.71 -7.86 8.36
CA SER A 575 14.78 -8.08 9.81
C SER A 575 14.06 -9.37 10.24
N ARG A 576 14.86 -10.33 10.74
CA ARG A 576 14.46 -11.51 11.54
C ARG A 576 13.48 -12.50 10.87
N GLY A 577 14.04 -13.38 10.05
CA GLY A 577 13.55 -14.76 9.91
C GLY A 577 14.47 -15.72 10.66
N SER A 578 14.03 -16.28 11.80
CA SER A 578 14.74 -17.41 12.44
C SER A 578 14.63 -18.64 11.53
N PRO A 579 15.69 -19.41 11.30
CA PRO A 579 15.58 -20.61 10.46
C PRO A 579 14.74 -21.68 11.17
N GLU A 580 13.64 -22.09 10.53
CA GLU A 580 12.87 -23.25 10.97
C GLU A 580 13.73 -24.51 10.89
N HIS A 581 13.67 -25.34 11.95
CA HIS A 581 14.44 -26.58 12.02
C HIS A 581 13.97 -27.59 10.95
N MET A 582 14.78 -27.82 9.92
CA MET A 582 14.68 -29.06 9.15
C MET A 582 15.12 -30.24 10.02
N THR A 583 14.15 -31.03 10.48
CA THR A 583 14.39 -32.28 11.21
C THR A 583 14.93 -33.34 10.27
N TYR A 584 16.24 -33.56 10.33
CA TYR A 584 16.92 -34.65 9.64
C TYR A 584 16.57 -35.98 10.34
N ASN A 585 15.81 -36.87 9.70
CA ASN A 585 15.50 -38.20 10.23
C ASN A 585 16.71 -39.14 10.05
N PRO A 586 17.36 -39.64 11.12
CA PRO A 586 18.33 -40.71 11.00
C PRO A 586 17.61 -42.07 10.91
N LYS A 587 18.14 -42.97 10.07
CA LYS A 587 17.66 -44.36 9.98
C LYS A 587 17.97 -45.12 11.28
N PRO A 588 17.09 -46.04 11.74
CA PRO A 588 17.40 -46.89 12.87
C PRO A 588 18.38 -48.00 12.47
N ASN A 589 19.33 -48.29 13.34
CA ASN A 589 19.96 -49.61 13.44
C ASN A 589 20.16 -49.91 14.92
N ALA A 590 19.98 -51.18 15.28
CA ALA A 590 20.09 -51.65 16.65
C ALA A 590 21.56 -51.62 17.13
N ASP A 591 21.80 -51.35 18.41
CA ASP A 591 21.91 -52.45 19.40
C ASP A 591 22.25 -51.95 20.81
N LEU A 592 21.95 -52.82 21.78
CA LEU A 592 22.47 -52.88 23.16
C LEU A 592 21.92 -51.90 24.21
N SER A 593 21.81 -52.48 25.40
CA SER A 593 21.00 -52.08 26.55
C SER A 593 21.84 -51.66 27.76
N ASP A 594 21.14 -51.32 28.85
CA ASP A 594 21.63 -51.26 30.23
C ASP A 594 22.53 -50.05 30.55
N THR A 595 22.28 -49.25 31.60
CA THR A 595 21.83 -49.61 32.95
C THR A 595 21.22 -48.42 33.72
N LEU A 596 20.22 -48.70 34.60
CA LEU A 596 19.86 -47.96 35.84
C LEU A 596 19.31 -46.50 35.70
N SER A 597 18.31 -46.02 36.45
CA SER A 597 17.28 -46.63 37.34
C SER A 597 16.19 -45.58 37.68
N CYS A 598 15.00 -46.01 38.15
CA CYS A 598 13.85 -45.17 38.60
C CYS A 598 14.18 -44.21 39.78
N SER A 599 13.36 -43.27 40.25
CA SER A 599 11.91 -42.91 40.13
C SER A 599 11.73 -41.38 40.28
N HIS A 600 10.58 -40.68 40.21
CA HIS A 600 9.11 -40.94 40.22
C HIS A 600 8.45 -40.17 39.03
N ILE A 601 7.20 -40.35 38.57
CA ILE A 601 5.83 -40.45 39.14
C ILE A 601 5.28 -39.17 39.81
N GLN A 602 4.56 -38.34 39.02
CA GLN A 602 3.18 -37.93 39.32
C GLN A 602 2.44 -37.40 38.07
N GLU A 603 1.43 -38.16 37.64
CA GLU A 603 0.03 -37.79 37.25
C GLU A 603 -0.20 -36.36 36.67
N ILE A 604 -0.50 -36.20 35.36
CA ILE A 604 -1.77 -36.44 34.64
C ILE A 604 -2.89 -35.42 34.96
N HIS A 605 -3.08 -34.46 34.04
CA HIS A 605 -4.34 -34.08 33.35
C HIS A 605 -4.04 -32.86 32.44
N SER A 606 -3.90 -33.02 31.12
CA SER A 606 -4.97 -33.01 30.11
C SER A 606 -5.87 -31.75 30.16
N GLY A 607 -5.54 -30.73 29.36
CA GLY A 607 -6.35 -29.51 29.20
C GLY A 607 -5.80 -28.55 28.14
N ASP A 608 -6.51 -28.49 27.02
CA ASP A 608 -6.61 -27.39 26.03
C ASP A 608 -5.37 -26.81 25.31
N ILE A 609 -5.40 -27.07 24.00
CA ILE A 609 -4.59 -26.46 22.95
C ILE A 609 -4.95 -24.98 22.81
N PHE A 610 -3.99 -24.09 23.12
CA PHE A 610 -4.10 -22.68 22.76
C PHE A 610 -3.96 -22.49 21.24
N LYS A 611 -5.07 -22.12 20.59
CA LYS A 611 -5.06 -21.49 19.26
C LYS A 611 -4.59 -20.03 19.37
N PRO A 612 -3.66 -19.55 18.52
CA PRO A 612 -3.43 -18.12 18.33
C PRO A 612 -4.35 -17.55 17.24
N GLU A 613 -5.67 -17.63 17.43
CA GLU A 613 -6.67 -16.92 16.61
C GLU A 613 -7.38 -15.87 17.50
N ASN A 614 -6.78 -14.69 17.72
CA ASN A 614 -7.46 -13.43 18.11
C ASN A 614 -6.49 -12.25 18.38
N LEU A 615 -5.75 -11.78 17.37
CA LEU A 615 -4.98 -10.53 17.48
C LEU A 615 -4.92 -9.68 16.19
N LEU A 616 -5.75 -10.01 15.19
CA LEU A 616 -5.78 -9.34 13.87
C LEU A 616 -7.12 -8.63 13.55
N ILE A 617 -8.06 -8.54 14.51
CA ILE A 617 -9.43 -8.03 14.28
C ILE A 617 -9.66 -6.61 14.82
N GLN A 618 -8.74 -6.01 15.61
CA GLN A 618 -8.96 -4.68 16.22
C GLN A 618 -8.28 -3.48 15.54
N ILE A 619 -7.75 -3.61 14.32
CA ILE A 619 -7.14 -2.48 13.58
C ILE A 619 -7.96 -2.05 12.34
N PHE A 620 -8.89 -2.88 11.85
CA PHE A 620 -9.76 -2.56 10.70
C PHE A 620 -11.08 -1.87 11.09
N SER A 621 -10.99 -0.70 11.75
CA SER A 621 -12.17 0.14 12.08
C SER A 621 -12.03 1.61 11.68
N VAL A 622 -10.99 1.99 10.91
CA VAL A 622 -10.81 3.36 10.39
C VAL A 622 -11.08 3.39 8.89
N GLN A 623 -12.36 3.31 8.51
CA GLN A 623 -12.79 3.62 7.15
C GLN A 623 -12.63 5.13 6.89
N ILE A 624 -11.59 5.50 6.15
CA ILE A 624 -11.45 6.85 5.59
C ILE A 624 -12.48 7.00 4.47
N PHE A 625 -13.67 7.49 4.84
CA PHE A 625 -14.64 8.02 3.88
C PHE A 625 -14.31 9.49 3.59
N PRO A 626 -13.83 9.84 2.38
CA PRO A 626 -14.08 11.18 1.88
C PRO A 626 -15.58 11.28 1.56
N SER A 627 -16.29 12.12 2.31
CA SER A 627 -17.61 12.58 1.90
C SER A 627 -17.50 13.20 0.52
N VAL A 628 -18.08 12.56 -0.50
CA VAL A 628 -18.12 13.12 -1.86
C VAL A 628 -19.08 14.30 -1.87
N GLU A 629 -18.54 15.48 -1.54
CA GLU A 629 -19.16 16.75 -1.81
C GLU A 629 -19.16 17.00 -3.31
N PHE A 630 -20.34 16.93 -3.92
CA PHE A 630 -20.51 17.48 -5.26
C PHE A 630 -20.37 19.01 -5.16
N PRO A 631 -19.52 19.66 -5.97
CA PRO A 631 -19.39 21.10 -5.96
C PRO A 631 -20.72 21.72 -6.41
N VAL A 632 -21.37 22.45 -5.50
CA VAL A 632 -22.46 23.35 -5.86
C VAL A 632 -21.83 24.55 -6.55
N SER A 633 -22.00 24.65 -7.86
CA SER A 633 -21.59 25.82 -8.63
C SER A 633 -22.25 27.07 -8.05
N PRO A 634 -21.49 28.15 -7.78
CA PRO A 634 -22.10 29.43 -7.45
C PRO A 634 -22.72 29.99 -8.74
N LEU A 635 -24.04 30.18 -8.72
CA LEU A 635 -24.69 31.09 -9.65
C LEU A 635 -24.26 32.53 -9.27
N ALA A 636 -23.71 33.24 -10.26
CA ALA A 636 -23.62 34.69 -10.25
C ALA A 636 -24.99 35.31 -10.60
#